data_AF-A0A4R2HMD5-F1
#
_entry.id   AF-A0A4R2HMD5-F1
#
_cell.length_a   1.000
_cell.length_b   1.000
_cell.length_c   1.000
_cell.angle_alpha   90.00
_cell.angle_beta   90.00
_cell.angle_gamma   90.00
#
_symmetry.space_group_name_H-M   'P 1'
#
loop_
_entity.id
_entity.type
_entity.pdbx_description
1 polymer ?
#
loop_
_entity_poly.entity_id
_entity_poly.type
_entity_poly.pdbx_seq_one_letter_code
_entity_poly.pdbx_strand_id
1 'polypeptide(L)'
;METEPIADADTPAGPALNYWFATPVILLLIGAICMSEIDRLVTGALTDAGQSRSVTDVVGLALFGGRDTWDVWVQVDDPTPVAGWIALHAIFDIALYVGYGWLLWKFVRTCSQARKALKVLLTLEVIETVGLLIAAGLLATGRVSDVWAFILSGVATFKWIAAGILVLAILVDDGRRHALRDGGMRVLRALKKQRLSFLVVALFGILSIVPLPNIWDQLPDVQRSWLDGDRQGQWHAIWAAAATMVVSIYLFVLGRLRAERVWNEQVGSTAPPPGAPPDRHWRWRWWLAAAIAPWIVAVILGVLKIDVGWGSVVVASAFPLGVLALSVVPRAVKRWWDRRLERSPVLARWRSRVVALWRSIVAAWRRFIRMLRRLLRSPAVPAVAPPPDEPPPSREENIRFARDVWRAGDLLAASLWVLAGLGLVRSLVAPVMLGPRGQGQTFVEVVFGLPIGTVWSVRLIVLIGGVVFAVVVMPLIVLATRALRPPEPAGANASGLRHFLDPRTPTPPQGRAIAVGVGLIVASVAWILALMLLPATMTRHAGVVATTLLTLGAWAFILGIMIVRLQRSDPPPIFRSVGMGATPLLTLLIALTLVASASGGDPQLHAIRASQDAGAQQLDALPRGNLDGEFKKWLERSAGCEQDIDGTKVRPMVLVAASGGGVRAAVWTAAVLDTFRTAKCARTAVFLSSGVSGGSVGLALSRGDDIEKAKIGYAEKLAEPNALAAAMAGLLAGDLVGGGTGLRIPSYSNGDFAWRDRAGLIETYWESEVGSLKEQFDTKVSGPGGVLVFNSAVAGRGCRVLISQVELTTGLASRPVGTDADRANCSGQTAQPAASLDLQDAYGPCVEGMSWATAAMLSARFPTVTPGGRISCEPVDETRPDLQLIDGGYAEAAGLGTLSDIAPMLVQVVRNYNASSPDSPPVVPVVLFLEDAARGDIVEPPQGLSTELLVPLAGRNAKAVQTTSGTLLQRVATGIADPCPISSPTCQQAVRALHREVPHGIVIAAPLTRPSVEAPLGWTLSADSITRLKTAVADEAGRKCEPSKQAGNGSDDAVPLIRPGAYVCLNQLLATLD
;
A
#
# COMPACT_ATOMS: atom_id res chain seq x y z
N MET A 1 -21.34 -51.96 34.35
CA MET A 1 -22.38 -51.09 33.75
C MET A 1 -22.00 -50.90 32.30
N GLU A 2 -22.75 -51.56 31.44
CA GLU A 2 -22.53 -51.65 30.00
C GLU A 2 -22.60 -50.26 29.37
N THR A 3 -21.58 -49.93 28.61
CA THR A 3 -21.58 -48.78 27.69
C THR A 3 -22.42 -49.16 26.49
N GLU A 4 -23.70 -48.81 26.49
CA GLU A 4 -24.48 -48.79 25.26
C GLU A 4 -23.78 -47.87 24.23
N PRO A 5 -23.61 -48.32 22.98
CA PRO A 5 -23.28 -47.42 21.91
C PRO A 5 -24.53 -46.60 21.64
N ILE A 6 -24.52 -45.32 22.02
CA ILE A 6 -25.47 -44.36 21.46
C ILE A 6 -25.22 -44.38 19.95
N ALA A 7 -26.10 -45.07 19.23
CA ALA A 7 -26.20 -44.99 17.80
C ALA A 7 -26.26 -43.50 17.41
N ASP A 8 -25.48 -43.11 16.41
CA ASP A 8 -25.61 -41.85 15.66
C ASP A 8 -26.97 -41.84 14.89
N ALA A 9 -28.06 -42.16 15.56
CA ALA A 9 -29.41 -42.00 15.09
C ALA A 9 -29.78 -40.53 15.33
N ASP A 10 -30.09 -39.86 14.22
CA ASP A 10 -30.48 -38.46 14.11
C ASP A 10 -29.36 -37.39 14.13
N THR A 11 -28.66 -37.28 12.99
CA THR A 11 -28.22 -35.96 12.49
C THR A 11 -29.11 -35.40 11.37
N PRO A 12 -30.40 -35.07 11.57
CA PRO A 12 -31.04 -34.06 10.76
C PRO A 12 -30.62 -32.69 11.30
N ALA A 13 -29.70 -32.05 10.58
CA ALA A 13 -29.63 -30.59 10.52
C ALA A 13 -29.54 -29.81 11.86
N GLY A 14 -28.64 -30.15 12.78
CA GLY A 14 -28.08 -29.10 13.64
C GLY A 14 -27.48 -28.03 12.72
N PRO A 15 -27.85 -26.73 12.81
CA PRO A 15 -27.81 -25.80 11.70
C PRO A 15 -26.45 -25.91 11.03
N ALA A 16 -26.45 -26.64 9.91
CA ALA A 16 -25.36 -26.55 8.99
C ALA A 16 -25.28 -25.05 8.76
N LEU A 17 -24.11 -24.45 9.00
CA LEU A 17 -23.76 -23.28 8.21
C LEU A 17 -23.80 -23.83 6.78
N ASN A 18 -25.00 -23.78 6.21
CA ASN A 18 -25.34 -24.44 4.97
C ASN A 18 -24.43 -23.73 4.00
N TYR A 19 -23.53 -24.45 3.34
CA TYR A 19 -22.62 -23.84 2.38
C TYR A 19 -23.38 -23.10 1.26
N TRP A 20 -24.68 -23.40 1.10
CA TRP A 20 -25.70 -22.60 0.40
C TRP A 20 -25.83 -21.14 0.85
N PHE A 21 -25.34 -20.74 2.03
CA PHE A 21 -25.26 -19.34 2.47
C PHE A 21 -24.00 -18.65 1.92
N ALA A 22 -22.95 -19.39 1.56
CA ALA A 22 -21.74 -18.80 1.01
C ALA A 22 -21.97 -18.27 -0.41
N THR A 23 -22.74 -18.98 -1.24
CA THR A 23 -23.03 -18.55 -2.62
C THR A 23 -23.75 -17.19 -2.69
N PRO A 24 -24.85 -16.94 -1.93
CA PRO A 24 -25.44 -15.61 -1.85
C PRO A 24 -24.46 -14.54 -1.37
N VAL A 25 -23.63 -14.83 -0.36
CA VAL A 25 -22.62 -13.87 0.13
C VAL A 25 -21.59 -13.53 -0.96
N ILE A 26 -21.16 -14.52 -1.76
CA ILE A 26 -20.23 -14.29 -2.87
C ILE A 26 -20.89 -13.44 -3.95
N LEU A 27 -22.16 -13.70 -4.30
CA LEU A 27 -22.92 -12.87 -5.25
C LEU A 27 -23.09 -11.42 -4.74
N LEU A 28 -23.32 -11.24 -3.44
CA LEU A 28 -23.35 -9.92 -2.81
C LEU A 28 -22.02 -9.18 -2.93
N LEU A 29 -20.91 -9.89 -2.71
CA LEU A 29 -19.58 -9.31 -2.88
C LEU A 29 -19.31 -8.94 -4.33
N ILE A 30 -19.70 -9.77 -5.29
CA ILE A 30 -19.60 -9.46 -6.72
C ILE A 30 -20.40 -8.20 -7.06
N GLY A 31 -21.66 -8.13 -6.63
CA GLY A 31 -22.50 -6.94 -6.83
C GLY A 31 -21.88 -5.68 -6.24
N ALA A 32 -21.40 -5.75 -4.99
CA ALA A 32 -20.77 -4.62 -4.31
C ALA A 32 -19.46 -4.17 -4.99
N ILE A 33 -18.63 -5.12 -5.47
CA ILE A 33 -17.42 -4.80 -6.24
C ILE A 33 -17.80 -4.11 -7.56
N CYS A 34 -18.76 -4.67 -8.31
CA CYS A 34 -19.21 -4.08 -9.57
C CYS A 34 -19.74 -2.66 -9.37
N MET A 35 -20.60 -2.45 -8.35
CA MET A 35 -21.13 -1.13 -8.02
C MET A 35 -20.00 -0.15 -7.68
N SER A 36 -19.04 -0.55 -6.86
CA SER A 36 -17.91 0.31 -6.50
C SER A 36 -17.03 0.68 -7.68
N GLU A 37 -16.72 -0.25 -8.57
CA GLU A 37 -15.90 0.04 -9.76
C GLU A 37 -16.66 0.92 -10.77
N ILE A 38 -17.99 0.77 -10.86
CA ILE A 38 -18.84 1.65 -11.67
C ILE A 38 -18.94 3.05 -11.07
N ASP A 39 -19.10 3.16 -9.75
CA ASP A 39 -19.15 4.45 -9.05
C ASP A 39 -17.86 5.25 -9.25
N ARG A 40 -16.71 4.56 -9.27
CA ARG A 40 -15.42 5.15 -9.63
C ARG A 40 -15.37 5.67 -11.07
N LEU A 41 -15.96 4.95 -12.03
CA LEU A 41 -16.07 5.43 -13.42
C LEU A 41 -16.95 6.68 -13.53
N VAL A 42 -18.08 6.70 -12.82
CA VAL A 42 -18.97 7.87 -12.76
C VAL A 42 -18.26 9.06 -12.10
N THR A 43 -17.53 8.82 -11.02
CA THR A 43 -16.74 9.87 -10.34
C THR A 43 -15.59 10.39 -11.23
N GLY A 44 -15.06 9.56 -12.12
CA GLY A 44 -14.09 9.99 -13.14
C GLY A 44 -14.68 10.84 -14.27
N ALA A 45 -16.00 11.01 -14.33
CA ALA A 45 -16.67 11.90 -15.28
C ALA A 45 -16.70 13.33 -14.73
N LEU A 46 -16.12 14.26 -15.48
CA LEU A 46 -15.85 15.62 -15.03
C LEU A 46 -16.43 16.66 -15.99
N THR A 47 -16.90 17.77 -15.44
CA THR A 47 -17.37 18.93 -16.21
C THR A 47 -16.19 19.74 -16.73
N ASP A 48 -16.44 20.67 -17.66
CA ASP A 48 -15.44 21.67 -18.10
C ASP A 48 -14.85 22.49 -16.93
N ALA A 49 -15.61 22.63 -15.85
CA ALA A 49 -15.20 23.31 -14.62
C ALA A 49 -14.39 22.42 -13.65
N GLY A 50 -14.15 21.15 -14.00
CA GLY A 50 -13.41 20.20 -13.17
C GLY A 50 -14.21 19.67 -11.97
N GLN A 51 -15.54 19.67 -12.02
CA GLN A 51 -16.39 19.10 -10.96
C GLN A 51 -16.75 17.64 -11.25
N SER A 52 -16.63 16.77 -10.25
CA SER A 52 -17.09 15.37 -10.27
C SER A 52 -18.00 15.07 -9.09
N ARG A 53 -18.81 14.01 -9.24
CA ARG A 53 -19.72 13.51 -8.21
C ARG A 53 -19.88 12.01 -8.30
N SER A 54 -20.07 11.36 -7.16
CA SER A 54 -20.30 9.92 -7.05
C SER A 54 -21.78 9.59 -7.05
N VAL A 55 -22.15 8.38 -7.48
CA VAL A 55 -23.49 7.82 -7.31
C VAL A 55 -23.83 7.69 -5.82
N THR A 56 -22.82 7.42 -5.00
CA THR A 56 -22.94 7.36 -3.54
C THR A 56 -23.44 8.69 -2.94
N ASP A 57 -23.16 9.85 -3.58
CA ASP A 57 -23.68 11.16 -3.12
C ASP A 57 -25.21 11.25 -3.21
N VAL A 58 -25.82 10.55 -4.16
CA VAL A 58 -27.28 10.54 -4.38
C VAL A 58 -27.98 9.43 -3.59
N VAL A 59 -27.31 8.28 -3.46
CA VAL A 59 -27.85 7.03 -2.87
C VAL A 59 -27.50 6.88 -1.37
N GLY A 60 -26.64 7.78 -0.86
CA GLY A 60 -26.10 7.75 0.50
C GLY A 60 -26.97 8.40 1.58
N LEU A 61 -26.47 8.41 2.82
CA LEU A 61 -27.11 9.05 3.97
C LEU A 61 -26.84 10.56 3.95
N ALA A 62 -27.52 11.29 3.06
CA ALA A 62 -27.46 12.74 3.01
C ALA A 62 -28.88 13.28 2.98
N LEU A 63 -29.40 13.67 4.16
CA LEU A 63 -30.81 14.08 4.35
C LEU A 63 -31.28 15.15 3.36
N PHE A 64 -30.36 15.89 2.71
CA PHE A 64 -30.62 16.82 1.61
C PHE A 64 -29.41 17.07 0.68
N GLY A 65 -28.33 16.27 0.77
CA GLY A 65 -27.09 16.48 0.01
C GLY A 65 -27.10 15.76 -1.34
N GLY A 66 -26.21 16.16 -2.26
CA GLY A 66 -26.07 15.53 -3.57
C GLY A 66 -27.13 15.92 -4.61
N ARG A 67 -27.92 16.98 -4.40
CA ARG A 67 -28.94 17.41 -5.38
C ARG A 67 -28.32 18.03 -6.63
N ASP A 68 -27.28 18.82 -6.42
CA ASP A 68 -26.43 19.40 -7.46
C ASP A 68 -25.64 18.35 -8.26
N THR A 69 -25.64 17.09 -7.82
CA THR A 69 -24.96 16.00 -8.51
C THR A 69 -25.52 15.75 -9.90
N TRP A 70 -26.84 15.85 -10.04
CA TRP A 70 -27.48 15.71 -11.34
C TRP A 70 -27.12 16.85 -12.29
N ASP A 71 -27.01 18.08 -11.77
CA ASP A 71 -26.58 19.24 -12.57
C ASP A 71 -25.14 19.10 -13.04
N VAL A 72 -24.25 18.60 -12.18
CA VAL A 72 -22.85 18.31 -12.53
C VAL A 72 -22.78 17.26 -13.63
N TRP A 73 -23.50 16.14 -13.52
CA TRP A 73 -23.47 15.11 -14.57
C TRP A 73 -24.08 15.55 -15.90
N VAL A 74 -25.06 16.45 -15.90
CA VAL A 74 -25.62 17.05 -17.12
C VAL A 74 -24.59 17.94 -17.84
N GLN A 75 -23.67 18.55 -17.09
CA GLN A 75 -22.63 19.45 -17.61
C GLN A 75 -21.36 18.70 -18.09
N VAL A 76 -21.33 17.38 -18.05
CA VAL A 76 -20.25 16.57 -18.62
C VAL A 76 -20.36 16.57 -20.15
N ASP A 77 -19.22 16.62 -20.85
CA ASP A 77 -19.11 16.66 -22.32
C ASP A 77 -20.00 15.64 -23.05
N ASP A 78 -20.07 14.40 -22.55
CA ASP A 78 -21.00 13.35 -23.01
C ASP A 78 -21.65 12.67 -21.79
N PRO A 79 -22.91 12.97 -21.46
CA PRO A 79 -23.61 12.36 -20.33
C PRO A 79 -24.11 10.94 -20.63
N THR A 80 -24.06 10.48 -21.89
CA THR A 80 -24.65 9.18 -22.31
C THR A 80 -23.97 7.98 -21.63
N PRO A 81 -22.62 7.89 -21.58
CA PRO A 81 -21.94 6.82 -20.85
C PRO A 81 -22.22 6.87 -19.34
N VAL A 82 -22.27 8.07 -18.76
CA VAL A 82 -22.56 8.29 -17.33
C VAL A 82 -23.95 7.75 -16.99
N ALA A 83 -24.96 8.07 -17.81
CA ALA A 83 -26.30 7.51 -17.69
C ALA A 83 -26.31 5.97 -17.78
N GLY A 84 -25.58 5.40 -18.75
CA GLY A 84 -25.45 3.95 -18.90
C GLY A 84 -24.83 3.27 -17.67
N TRP A 85 -23.81 3.89 -17.07
CA TRP A 85 -23.16 3.40 -15.85
C TRP A 85 -24.06 3.52 -14.62
N ILE A 86 -24.80 4.62 -14.44
CA ILE A 86 -25.78 4.77 -13.36
C ILE A 86 -26.87 3.69 -13.48
N ALA A 87 -27.37 3.44 -14.69
CA ALA A 87 -28.34 2.37 -14.93
C ALA A 87 -27.77 0.98 -14.58
N LEU A 88 -26.52 0.72 -14.94
CA LEU A 88 -25.86 -0.54 -14.61
C LEU A 88 -25.59 -0.69 -13.10
N HIS A 89 -25.22 0.40 -12.42
CA HIS A 89 -25.09 0.45 -10.97
C HIS A 89 -26.42 0.05 -10.30
N ALA A 90 -27.54 0.62 -10.77
CA ALA A 90 -28.88 0.27 -10.30
C ALA A 90 -29.22 -1.22 -10.55
N ILE A 91 -28.82 -1.79 -11.70
CA ILE A 91 -29.02 -3.22 -11.99
C ILE A 91 -28.22 -4.11 -11.03
N PHE A 92 -26.97 -3.77 -10.72
CA PHE A 92 -26.18 -4.54 -9.76
C PHE A 92 -26.72 -4.44 -8.33
N ASP A 93 -27.36 -3.33 -7.98
CA ASP A 93 -28.04 -3.16 -6.69
C ASP A 93 -29.20 -4.16 -6.53
N ILE A 94 -29.90 -4.51 -7.62
CA ILE A 94 -30.92 -5.58 -7.62
C ILE A 94 -30.36 -6.89 -7.07
N ALA A 95 -29.18 -7.29 -7.52
CA ALA A 95 -28.54 -8.50 -7.03
C ALA A 95 -28.20 -8.37 -5.53
N LEU A 96 -27.84 -7.17 -5.08
CA LEU A 96 -27.47 -6.87 -3.70
C LEU A 96 -28.68 -6.96 -2.76
N TYR A 97 -29.78 -6.24 -3.04
CA TYR A 97 -30.95 -6.29 -2.16
C TYR A 97 -31.76 -7.57 -2.25
N VAL A 98 -31.76 -8.28 -3.40
CA VAL A 98 -32.31 -9.64 -3.48
C VAL A 98 -31.49 -10.59 -2.61
N GLY A 99 -30.17 -10.52 -2.68
CA GLY A 99 -29.27 -11.39 -1.92
C GLY A 99 -29.34 -11.16 -0.41
N TYR A 100 -29.18 -9.92 0.06
CA TYR A 100 -29.25 -9.62 1.49
C TYR A 100 -30.70 -9.76 1.98
N GLY A 101 -31.69 -9.43 1.15
CA GLY A 101 -33.10 -9.60 1.46
C GLY A 101 -33.44 -11.06 1.76
N TRP A 102 -32.97 -12.00 0.93
CA TRP A 102 -33.13 -13.43 1.18
C TRP A 102 -32.45 -13.89 2.48
N LEU A 103 -31.20 -13.45 2.72
CA LEU A 103 -30.43 -13.79 3.93
C LEU A 103 -31.11 -13.27 5.20
N LEU A 104 -31.46 -11.98 5.21
CA LEU A 104 -32.10 -11.33 6.33
C LEU A 104 -33.51 -11.86 6.55
N TRP A 105 -34.29 -12.14 5.49
CA TRP A 105 -35.64 -12.69 5.62
C TRP A 105 -35.64 -14.02 6.37
N LYS A 106 -34.67 -14.90 6.08
CA LYS A 106 -34.48 -16.15 6.79
C LYS A 106 -34.08 -15.93 8.24
N PHE A 107 -33.25 -14.93 8.52
CA PHE A 107 -32.79 -14.60 9.86
C PHE A 107 -33.89 -13.96 10.73
N VAL A 108 -34.70 -13.04 10.17
CA VAL A 108 -35.74 -12.30 10.91
C VAL A 108 -37.11 -12.97 10.83
N ARG A 109 -37.22 -14.17 10.25
CA ARG A 109 -38.50 -14.84 9.95
C ARG A 109 -39.42 -14.95 11.18
N THR A 110 -38.89 -15.06 12.38
CA THR A 110 -39.69 -15.15 13.63
C THR A 110 -39.92 -13.82 14.35
N CYS A 111 -39.25 -12.73 13.94
CA CYS A 111 -39.39 -11.42 14.56
C CYS A 111 -40.29 -10.52 13.71
N SER A 112 -41.51 -10.26 14.18
CA SER A 112 -42.53 -9.51 13.43
C SER A 112 -42.06 -8.10 13.07
N GLN A 113 -41.46 -7.38 14.02
CA GLN A 113 -41.01 -6.00 13.81
C GLN A 113 -39.85 -5.92 12.81
N ALA A 114 -38.82 -6.76 12.97
CA ALA A 114 -37.71 -6.82 12.03
C ALA A 114 -38.16 -7.26 10.62
N ARG A 115 -39.18 -8.13 10.51
CA ARG A 115 -39.76 -8.52 9.22
C ARG A 115 -40.48 -7.36 8.53
N LYS A 116 -41.24 -6.55 9.28
CA LYS A 116 -41.90 -5.34 8.75
C LYS A 116 -40.86 -4.32 8.29
N ALA A 117 -39.85 -4.06 9.12
CA ALA A 117 -38.74 -3.16 8.77
C ALA A 117 -38.00 -3.63 7.51
N LEU A 118 -37.72 -4.94 7.39
CA LEU A 118 -37.10 -5.51 6.19
C LEU A 118 -37.97 -5.35 4.94
N LYS A 119 -39.29 -5.53 5.04
CA LYS A 119 -40.19 -5.29 3.90
C LYS A 119 -40.14 -3.83 3.45
N VAL A 120 -40.21 -2.89 4.39
CA VAL A 120 -40.12 -1.45 4.10
C VAL A 120 -38.79 -1.13 3.41
N LEU A 121 -37.67 -1.64 3.95
CA LEU A 121 -36.35 -1.49 3.35
C LEU A 121 -36.34 -1.99 1.89
N LEU A 122 -36.73 -3.24 1.65
CA LEU A 122 -36.74 -3.82 0.29
C LEU A 122 -37.69 -3.09 -0.67
N THR A 123 -38.80 -2.55 -0.18
CA THR A 123 -39.69 -1.70 -1.01
C THR A 123 -39.01 -0.39 -1.39
N LEU A 124 -38.30 0.26 -0.45
CA LEU A 124 -37.57 1.49 -0.73
C LEU A 124 -36.41 1.26 -1.70
N GLU A 125 -35.70 0.14 -1.61
CA GLU A 125 -34.66 -0.25 -2.58
C GLU A 125 -35.22 -0.37 -4.01
N VAL A 126 -36.38 -1.01 -4.16
CA VAL A 126 -37.03 -1.14 -5.48
C VAL A 126 -37.45 0.22 -6.02
N ILE A 127 -38.01 1.09 -5.17
CA ILE A 127 -38.40 2.45 -5.56
C ILE A 127 -37.18 3.27 -5.97
N GLU A 128 -36.09 3.21 -5.20
CA GLU A 128 -34.84 3.89 -5.50
C GLU A 128 -34.22 3.39 -6.81
N THR A 129 -34.16 2.07 -7.01
CA THR A 129 -33.63 1.46 -8.24
C THR A 129 -34.42 1.91 -9.47
N VAL A 130 -35.75 1.86 -9.41
CA VAL A 130 -36.61 2.34 -10.50
C VAL A 130 -36.40 3.84 -10.72
N GLY A 131 -36.31 4.62 -9.65
CA GLY A 131 -36.01 6.06 -9.71
C GLY A 131 -34.66 6.36 -10.38
N LEU A 132 -33.61 5.62 -10.03
CA LEU A 132 -32.28 5.73 -10.65
C LEU A 132 -32.29 5.37 -12.13
N LEU A 133 -33.01 4.31 -12.53
CA LEU A 133 -33.13 3.91 -13.94
C LEU A 133 -33.87 4.97 -14.77
N ILE A 134 -34.94 5.55 -14.23
CA ILE A 134 -35.66 6.66 -14.86
C ILE A 134 -34.75 7.89 -14.95
N ALA A 135 -34.08 8.25 -13.86
CA ALA A 135 -33.19 9.41 -13.81
C ALA A 135 -31.98 9.25 -14.75
N ALA A 136 -31.43 8.05 -14.90
CA ALA A 136 -30.42 7.73 -15.89
C ALA A 136 -30.93 7.94 -17.33
N GLY A 137 -32.15 7.45 -17.64
CA GLY A 137 -32.77 7.68 -18.95
C GLY A 137 -33.00 9.17 -19.24
N LEU A 138 -33.39 9.94 -18.23
CA LEU A 138 -33.54 11.39 -18.29
C LEU A 138 -32.19 12.12 -18.48
N LEU A 139 -31.15 11.70 -17.76
CA LEU A 139 -29.79 12.21 -17.89
C LEU A 139 -29.23 12.01 -19.31
N ALA A 140 -29.51 10.85 -19.94
CA ALA A 140 -29.12 10.60 -21.34
C ALA A 140 -29.79 11.57 -22.34
N THR A 141 -30.88 12.23 -21.94
CA THR A 141 -31.55 13.29 -22.74
C THR A 141 -31.12 14.71 -22.34
N GLY A 142 -30.17 14.84 -21.41
CA GLY A 142 -29.64 16.11 -20.90
C GLY A 142 -30.60 16.88 -19.98
N ARG A 143 -31.60 16.21 -19.38
CA ARG A 143 -32.64 16.87 -18.57
C ARG A 143 -32.99 16.06 -17.33
N VAL A 144 -32.52 16.48 -16.15
CA VAL A 144 -32.99 15.96 -14.86
C VAL A 144 -33.58 17.14 -14.08
N SER A 145 -34.80 17.01 -13.56
CA SER A 145 -35.41 18.10 -12.79
C SER A 145 -35.02 18.03 -11.31
N ASP A 146 -34.89 19.20 -10.67
CA ASP A 146 -34.62 19.32 -9.23
C ASP A 146 -35.64 18.54 -8.38
N VAL A 147 -36.88 18.45 -8.86
CA VAL A 147 -37.95 17.69 -8.21
C VAL A 147 -37.62 16.21 -8.18
N TRP A 148 -37.09 15.64 -9.27
CA TRP A 148 -36.65 14.25 -9.32
C TRP A 148 -35.46 14.00 -8.40
N ALA A 149 -34.45 14.88 -8.43
CA ALA A 149 -33.29 14.81 -7.54
C ALA A 149 -33.71 14.84 -6.06
N PHE A 150 -34.67 15.71 -5.70
CA PHE A 150 -35.23 15.80 -4.36
C PHE A 150 -35.98 14.53 -3.93
N ILE A 151 -36.83 13.99 -4.80
CA ILE A 151 -37.58 12.75 -4.53
C ILE A 151 -36.61 11.59 -4.28
N LEU A 152 -35.61 11.43 -5.13
CA LEU A 152 -34.68 10.31 -5.05
C LEU A 152 -33.79 10.39 -3.79
N SER A 153 -33.26 11.57 -3.47
CA SER A 153 -32.52 11.81 -2.21
C SER A 153 -33.39 11.53 -0.97
N GLY A 154 -34.68 11.89 -1.04
CA GLY A 154 -35.67 11.54 -0.01
C GLY A 154 -35.84 10.03 0.15
N VAL A 155 -36.04 9.29 -0.94
CA VAL A 155 -36.16 7.82 -0.93
C VAL A 155 -34.90 7.17 -0.35
N ALA A 156 -33.70 7.58 -0.80
CA ALA A 156 -32.43 7.08 -0.29
C ALA A 156 -32.29 7.31 1.22
N THR A 157 -32.66 8.50 1.69
CA THR A 157 -32.67 8.82 3.12
C THR A 157 -33.62 7.92 3.90
N PHE A 158 -34.86 7.74 3.44
CA PHE A 158 -35.82 6.86 4.08
C PHE A 158 -35.37 5.39 4.06
N LYS A 159 -34.67 4.94 3.00
CA LYS A 159 -34.06 3.61 2.92
C LYS A 159 -33.05 3.41 4.04
N TRP A 160 -32.12 4.34 4.23
CA TRP A 160 -31.12 4.25 5.29
C TRP A 160 -31.74 4.33 6.70
N ILE A 161 -32.79 5.14 6.89
CA ILE A 161 -33.58 5.13 8.13
C ILE A 161 -34.22 3.76 8.35
N ALA A 162 -34.83 3.16 7.33
CA ALA A 162 -35.43 1.83 7.40
C ALA A 162 -34.37 0.74 7.70
N ALA A 163 -33.17 0.85 7.13
CA ALA A 163 -32.04 -0.02 7.45
C ALA A 163 -31.61 0.13 8.92
N GLY A 164 -31.54 1.37 9.44
CA GLY A 164 -31.27 1.65 10.85
C GLY A 164 -32.35 1.08 11.78
N ILE A 165 -33.63 1.22 11.43
CA ILE A 165 -34.76 0.62 12.16
C ILE A 165 -34.68 -0.90 12.15
N LEU A 166 -34.31 -1.52 11.01
CA LEU A 166 -34.11 -2.96 10.91
C LEU A 166 -33.00 -3.44 11.84
N VAL A 167 -31.85 -2.76 11.86
CA VAL A 167 -30.74 -3.06 12.76
C VAL A 167 -31.18 -2.94 14.21
N LEU A 168 -31.87 -1.84 14.58
CA LEU A 168 -32.39 -1.64 15.92
C LEU A 168 -33.40 -2.74 16.31
N ALA A 169 -34.33 -3.10 15.42
CA ALA A 169 -35.31 -4.16 15.66
C ALA A 169 -34.63 -5.54 15.89
N ILE A 170 -33.52 -5.80 15.19
CA ILE A 170 -32.70 -7.01 15.40
C ILE A 170 -31.96 -6.97 16.75
N LEU A 171 -31.45 -5.81 17.16
CA LEU A 171 -30.69 -5.66 18.41
C LEU A 171 -31.57 -5.61 19.67
N VAL A 172 -32.79 -5.09 19.54
CA VAL A 172 -33.78 -5.04 20.63
C VAL A 172 -34.35 -6.45 20.91
N ASP A 173 -34.47 -7.30 19.90
CA ASP A 173 -34.89 -8.70 20.09
C ASP A 173 -33.80 -9.50 20.81
N ASP A 174 -34.07 -9.88 22.06
CA ASP A 174 -33.12 -10.61 22.89
C ASP A 174 -32.68 -11.93 22.23
N GLY A 175 -33.60 -12.69 21.63
CA GLY A 175 -33.28 -13.96 20.98
C GLY A 175 -32.31 -13.80 19.81
N ARG A 176 -32.52 -12.77 18.97
CA ARG A 176 -31.68 -12.48 17.81
C ARG A 176 -30.35 -11.87 18.20
N ARG A 177 -30.33 -10.96 19.19
CA ARG A 177 -29.10 -10.41 19.75
C ARG A 177 -28.20 -11.51 20.32
N HIS A 178 -28.74 -12.45 21.09
CA HIS A 178 -27.99 -13.60 21.60
C HIS A 178 -27.55 -14.53 20.45
N ALA A 179 -28.42 -14.83 19.48
CA ALA A 179 -28.04 -15.65 18.33
C ALA A 179 -26.90 -15.05 17.50
N LEU A 180 -26.90 -13.73 17.27
CA LEU A 180 -25.83 -12.99 16.59
C LEU A 180 -24.54 -13.01 17.42
N ARG A 181 -24.64 -12.69 18.71
CA ARG A 181 -23.49 -12.69 19.63
C ARG A 181 -22.86 -14.08 19.71
N ASP A 182 -23.66 -15.12 19.91
CA ASP A 182 -23.18 -16.49 20.05
C ASP A 182 -22.63 -17.02 18.72
N GLY A 183 -23.30 -16.74 17.61
CA GLY A 183 -22.83 -17.06 16.27
C GLY A 183 -21.48 -16.39 15.97
N GLY A 184 -21.41 -15.07 16.17
CA GLY A 184 -20.18 -14.29 16.00
C GLY A 184 -19.06 -14.76 16.90
N MET A 185 -19.34 -15.03 18.18
CA MET A 185 -18.36 -15.55 19.13
C MET A 185 -17.90 -16.98 18.78
N ARG A 186 -18.76 -17.82 18.19
CA ARG A 186 -18.35 -19.14 17.67
C ARG A 186 -17.37 -18.99 16.51
N VAL A 187 -17.71 -18.17 15.51
CA VAL A 187 -16.85 -17.89 14.36
C VAL A 187 -15.52 -17.28 14.82
N LEU A 188 -15.56 -16.27 15.69
CA LEU A 188 -14.35 -15.62 16.21
C LEU A 188 -13.47 -16.61 16.99
N ARG A 189 -14.06 -17.49 17.81
CA ARG A 189 -13.29 -18.54 18.52
C ARG A 189 -12.66 -19.53 17.54
N ALA A 190 -13.36 -19.92 16.47
CA ALA A 190 -12.84 -20.80 15.45
C ALA A 190 -11.71 -20.15 14.63
N LEU A 191 -11.92 -18.92 14.14
CA LEU A 191 -10.90 -18.12 13.45
C LEU A 191 -9.69 -17.84 14.32
N LYS A 192 -9.87 -17.62 15.63
CA LYS A 192 -8.75 -17.46 16.57
C LYS A 192 -7.86 -18.70 16.64
N LYS A 193 -8.43 -19.91 16.51
CA LYS A 193 -7.66 -21.15 16.38
C LYS A 193 -6.99 -21.24 15.01
N GLN A 194 -7.62 -20.71 13.95
CA GLN A 194 -7.09 -20.65 12.58
C GLN A 194 -6.36 -19.35 12.22
N ARG A 195 -5.91 -18.55 13.20
CA ARG A 195 -5.52 -17.14 13.00
C ARG A 195 -4.45 -16.86 11.94
N LEU A 196 -3.46 -17.75 11.77
CA LEU A 196 -2.43 -17.56 10.73
C LEU A 196 -3.02 -17.73 9.33
N SER A 197 -3.88 -18.74 9.15
CA SER A 197 -4.56 -18.97 7.88
C SER A 197 -5.53 -17.83 7.58
N PHE A 198 -6.24 -17.35 8.61
CA PHE A 198 -7.09 -16.18 8.50
C PHE A 198 -6.31 -14.92 8.11
N LEU A 199 -5.15 -14.66 8.71
CA LEU A 199 -4.32 -13.49 8.40
C LEU A 199 -3.91 -13.47 6.91
N VAL A 200 -3.44 -14.60 6.38
CA VAL A 200 -3.04 -14.71 4.96
C VAL A 200 -4.22 -14.44 4.03
N VAL A 201 -5.37 -15.09 4.29
CA VAL A 201 -6.59 -14.92 3.48
C VAL A 201 -7.15 -13.50 3.61
N ALA A 202 -7.13 -12.90 4.80
CA ALA A 202 -7.62 -11.55 5.04
C ALA A 202 -6.73 -10.51 4.35
N LEU A 203 -5.40 -10.63 4.44
CA LEU A 203 -4.47 -9.73 3.77
C LEU A 203 -4.65 -9.78 2.25
N PHE A 204 -4.71 -10.98 1.67
CA PHE A 204 -4.97 -11.14 0.24
C PHE A 204 -6.36 -10.63 -0.15
N GLY A 205 -7.38 -10.89 0.68
CA GLY A 205 -8.74 -10.41 0.43
C GLY A 205 -8.84 -8.89 0.44
N ILE A 206 -8.13 -8.21 1.35
CA ILE A 206 -8.08 -6.74 1.39
C ILE A 206 -7.46 -6.20 0.10
N LEU A 207 -6.31 -6.74 -0.31
CA LEU A 207 -5.62 -6.31 -1.53
C LEU A 207 -6.45 -6.59 -2.80
N SER A 208 -7.16 -7.72 -2.85
CA SER A 208 -7.91 -8.14 -4.04
C SER A 208 -9.29 -7.49 -4.16
N ILE A 209 -9.97 -7.18 -3.05
CA ILE A 209 -11.39 -6.79 -3.09
C ILE A 209 -11.64 -5.35 -2.67
N VAL A 210 -10.87 -4.81 -1.71
CA VAL A 210 -11.22 -3.51 -1.12
C VAL A 210 -10.81 -2.39 -2.08
N PRO A 211 -11.77 -1.60 -2.60
CA PRO A 211 -11.51 -0.52 -3.54
C PRO A 211 -10.98 0.69 -2.74
N LEU A 212 -9.69 0.67 -2.46
CA LEU A 212 -8.98 1.82 -1.90
C LEU A 212 -8.22 2.52 -3.04
N PRO A 213 -8.17 3.85 -3.08
CA PRO A 213 -7.50 4.59 -4.14
C PRO A 213 -5.98 4.35 -4.12
N ASN A 214 -5.32 4.78 -5.19
CA ASN A 214 -3.87 4.93 -5.25
C ASN A 214 -3.10 3.60 -5.14
N ILE A 215 -2.36 3.41 -4.04
CA ILE A 215 -1.43 2.29 -3.85
C ILE A 215 -2.12 0.92 -3.80
N TRP A 216 -3.41 0.91 -3.48
CA TRP A 216 -4.20 -0.29 -3.33
C TRP A 216 -4.81 -0.80 -4.65
N ASP A 217 -4.64 -0.07 -5.75
CA ASP A 217 -5.05 -0.48 -7.10
C ASP A 217 -3.93 -1.18 -7.89
N GLN A 218 -2.74 -1.32 -7.31
CA GLN A 218 -1.63 -2.04 -7.98
C GLN A 218 -1.96 -3.50 -8.27
N LEU A 219 -2.63 -4.22 -7.37
CA LEU A 219 -2.95 -5.64 -7.60
C LEU A 219 -3.95 -5.83 -8.76
N PRO A 220 -5.10 -5.11 -8.79
CA PRO A 220 -5.96 -5.10 -9.96
C PRO A 220 -5.24 -4.71 -11.27
N ASP A 221 -4.32 -3.75 -11.23
CA ASP A 221 -3.57 -3.32 -12.41
C ASP A 221 -2.55 -4.38 -12.90
N VAL A 222 -1.86 -5.08 -11.99
CA VAL A 222 -1.03 -6.26 -12.34
C VAL A 222 -1.88 -7.38 -12.94
N GLN A 223 -3.12 -7.57 -12.48
CA GLN A 223 -4.03 -8.56 -13.07
C GLN A 223 -4.51 -8.16 -14.46
N ARG A 224 -4.69 -6.85 -14.72
CA ARG A 224 -4.98 -6.34 -16.06
C ARG A 224 -3.82 -6.60 -17.02
N SER A 225 -2.58 -6.46 -16.55
CA SER A 225 -1.39 -6.70 -17.39
C SER A 225 -1.25 -8.14 -17.87
N TRP A 226 -1.94 -9.11 -17.24
CA TRP A 226 -1.98 -10.50 -17.73
C TRP A 226 -2.67 -10.65 -19.10
N LEU A 227 -3.47 -9.65 -19.48
CA LEU A 227 -4.31 -9.64 -20.68
C LEU A 227 -3.85 -8.59 -21.70
N ASP A 228 -2.66 -8.01 -21.54
CA ASP A 228 -2.11 -6.99 -22.45
C ASP A 228 -1.54 -7.58 -23.75
N GLY A 229 -1.56 -8.91 -23.90
CA GLY A 229 -1.16 -9.62 -25.14
C GLY A 229 0.28 -10.11 -25.16
N ASP A 230 1.05 -9.87 -24.10
CA ASP A 230 2.41 -10.38 -23.96
C ASP A 230 2.44 -11.79 -23.34
N ARG A 231 3.43 -12.59 -23.73
CA ARG A 231 3.60 -13.96 -23.18
C ARG A 231 3.97 -13.96 -21.70
N GLN A 232 4.62 -12.90 -21.21
CA GLN A 232 5.10 -12.83 -19.83
C GLN A 232 3.96 -12.61 -18.84
N GLY A 233 3.02 -11.69 -19.12
CA GLY A 233 1.81 -11.50 -18.34
C GLY A 233 0.96 -12.77 -18.22
N GLN A 234 0.78 -13.50 -19.33
CA GLN A 234 0.08 -14.79 -19.33
C GLN A 234 0.80 -15.84 -18.47
N TRP A 235 2.13 -15.87 -18.55
CA TRP A 235 2.94 -16.76 -17.72
C TRP A 235 2.81 -16.42 -16.22
N HIS A 236 2.76 -15.13 -15.87
CA HIS A 236 2.51 -14.68 -14.49
C HIS A 236 1.12 -15.11 -14.00
N ALA A 237 0.09 -15.09 -14.85
CA ALA A 237 -1.23 -15.59 -14.50
C ALA A 237 -1.22 -17.09 -14.16
N ILE A 238 -0.49 -17.91 -14.94
CA ILE A 238 -0.31 -19.35 -14.67
C ILE A 238 0.41 -19.57 -13.34
N TRP A 239 1.48 -18.82 -13.08
CA TRP A 239 2.19 -18.85 -11.80
C TRP A 239 1.32 -18.42 -10.62
N ALA A 240 0.49 -17.40 -10.78
CA ALA A 240 -0.45 -16.96 -9.76
C ALA A 240 -1.49 -18.04 -9.43
N ALA A 241 -2.00 -18.75 -10.44
CA ALA A 241 -2.90 -19.89 -10.25
C ALA A 241 -2.20 -21.06 -9.54
N ALA A 242 -0.97 -21.41 -9.94
CA ALA A 242 -0.17 -22.43 -9.29
C ALA A 242 0.16 -22.07 -7.83
N ALA A 243 0.53 -20.81 -7.57
CA ALA A 243 0.76 -20.28 -6.23
C ALA A 243 -0.50 -20.38 -5.36
N THR A 244 -1.66 -19.98 -5.90
CA THR A 244 -2.96 -20.09 -5.23
C THR A 244 -3.24 -21.53 -4.82
N MET A 245 -2.94 -22.51 -5.69
CA MET A 245 -3.06 -23.93 -5.37
C MET A 245 -2.13 -24.36 -4.23
N VAL A 246 -0.84 -24.05 -4.32
CA VAL A 246 0.17 -24.42 -3.31
C VAL A 246 -0.19 -23.84 -1.94
N VAL A 247 -0.56 -22.55 -1.89
CA VAL A 247 -0.93 -21.88 -0.65
C VAL A 247 -2.24 -22.44 -0.09
N SER A 248 -3.23 -22.75 -0.95
CA SER A 248 -4.46 -23.44 -0.53
C SER A 248 -4.17 -24.78 0.13
N ILE A 249 -3.22 -25.57 -0.42
CA ILE A 249 -2.75 -26.82 0.17
C ILE A 249 -2.09 -26.56 1.54
N TYR A 250 -1.22 -25.55 1.65
CA TYR A 250 -0.61 -25.17 2.94
C TYR A 250 -1.65 -24.84 4.00
N LEU A 251 -2.64 -24.00 3.65
CA LEU A 251 -3.72 -23.59 4.55
C LEU A 251 -4.59 -24.77 4.96
N PHE A 252 -4.89 -25.68 4.02
CA PHE A 252 -5.63 -26.91 4.30
C PHE A 252 -4.87 -27.79 5.29
N VAL A 253 -3.58 -28.04 5.05
CA VAL A 253 -2.74 -28.87 5.94
C VAL A 253 -2.66 -28.28 7.34
N LEU A 254 -2.40 -26.98 7.47
CA LEU A 254 -2.40 -26.30 8.77
C LEU A 254 -3.78 -26.35 9.45
N GLY A 255 -4.85 -26.20 8.67
CA GLY A 255 -6.23 -26.29 9.13
C GLY A 255 -6.51 -27.64 9.78
N ARG A 256 -6.09 -28.73 9.13
CA ARG A 256 -6.25 -30.12 9.60
C ARG A 256 -5.48 -30.37 10.90
N LEU A 257 -4.20 -30.01 10.94
CA LEU A 257 -3.36 -30.20 12.13
C LEU A 257 -3.88 -29.45 13.37
N ARG A 258 -4.51 -28.30 13.16
CA ARG A 258 -5.13 -27.52 14.26
C ARG A 258 -6.49 -28.08 14.66
N ALA A 259 -7.28 -28.54 13.70
CA ALA A 259 -8.55 -29.19 13.97
C ALA A 259 -8.37 -30.48 14.77
N GLU A 260 -7.44 -31.35 14.35
CA GLU A 260 -7.05 -32.57 15.07
C GLU A 260 -6.69 -32.26 16.52
N ARG A 261 -5.88 -31.22 16.74
CA ARG A 261 -5.49 -30.83 18.08
C ARG A 261 -6.66 -30.35 18.94
N VAL A 262 -7.53 -29.48 18.40
CA VAL A 262 -8.70 -29.01 19.15
C VAL A 262 -9.62 -30.18 19.47
N TRP A 263 -9.77 -31.13 18.54
CA TRP A 263 -10.53 -32.35 18.76
C TRP A 263 -9.96 -33.16 19.92
N ASN A 264 -8.65 -33.43 19.91
CA ASN A 264 -7.98 -34.15 20.99
C ASN A 264 -8.04 -33.42 22.34
N GLU A 265 -7.95 -32.08 22.35
CA GLU A 265 -7.98 -31.28 23.59
C GLU A 265 -9.37 -31.10 24.20
N GLN A 266 -10.43 -31.10 23.39
CA GLN A 266 -11.79 -30.75 23.83
C GLN A 266 -12.75 -31.95 23.84
N VAL A 267 -12.51 -32.94 22.97
CA VAL A 267 -13.40 -34.10 22.74
C VAL A 267 -12.74 -35.42 23.17
N GLY A 268 -11.42 -35.55 22.99
CA GLY A 268 -10.67 -36.76 23.33
C GLY A 268 -10.73 -37.08 24.82
N SER A 269 -11.08 -38.34 25.15
CA SER A 269 -11.18 -38.87 26.52
C SER A 269 -9.87 -39.43 27.08
N THR A 270 -8.74 -39.24 26.41
CA THR A 270 -7.47 -39.82 26.85
C THR A 270 -6.86 -38.99 27.98
N ALA A 271 -7.36 -39.20 29.20
CA ALA A 271 -6.47 -39.16 30.34
C ALA A 271 -5.28 -40.08 30.01
N PRO A 272 -4.02 -39.61 30.15
CA PRO A 272 -2.87 -40.48 29.93
C PRO A 272 -3.03 -41.73 30.81
N PRO A 273 -2.66 -42.93 30.32
CA PRO A 273 -2.79 -44.14 31.11
C PRO A 273 -2.10 -43.95 32.47
N PRO A 274 -2.69 -44.42 33.58
CA PRO A 274 -2.09 -44.28 34.91
C PRO A 274 -0.66 -44.85 34.88
N GLY A 275 0.33 -44.02 35.18
CA GLY A 275 1.75 -44.43 35.17
C GLY A 275 2.54 -44.08 33.89
N ALA A 276 1.92 -43.52 32.85
CA ALA A 276 2.71 -42.91 31.77
C ALA A 276 3.51 -41.72 32.34
N PRO A 277 4.85 -41.67 32.15
CA PRO A 277 5.61 -40.49 32.53
C PRO A 277 5.00 -39.28 31.81
N PRO A 278 4.90 -38.10 32.47
CA PRO A 278 4.36 -36.92 31.83
C PRO A 278 5.29 -36.50 30.69
N ASP A 279 5.03 -37.01 29.49
CA ASP A 279 5.84 -36.82 28.27
C ASP A 279 5.87 -35.34 27.80
N ARG A 280 5.11 -34.49 28.50
CA ARG A 280 5.10 -33.03 28.41
C ARG A 280 6.25 -32.42 29.21
N HIS A 281 7.48 -32.81 28.91
CA HIS A 281 8.65 -32.11 29.44
C HIS A 281 8.94 -30.84 28.63
N TRP A 282 9.23 -29.74 29.34
CA TRP A 282 9.80 -28.53 28.74
C TRP A 282 11.10 -28.89 28.00
N ARG A 283 11.09 -28.77 26.67
CA ARG A 283 12.20 -29.14 25.79
C ARG A 283 13.17 -27.96 25.62
N TRP A 284 13.98 -27.69 26.64
CA TRP A 284 14.99 -26.64 26.64
C TRP A 284 15.97 -26.71 25.46
N ARG A 285 16.24 -27.92 24.93
CA ARG A 285 17.12 -28.15 23.77
C ARG A 285 16.70 -27.36 22.52
N TRP A 286 15.41 -27.16 22.27
CA TRP A 286 14.94 -26.36 21.12
C TRP A 286 15.28 -24.87 21.26
N TRP A 287 15.27 -24.35 22.49
CA TRP A 287 15.62 -22.96 22.76
C TRP A 287 17.12 -22.74 22.71
N LEU A 288 17.89 -23.73 23.16
CA LEU A 288 19.33 -23.72 22.95
C LEU A 288 19.67 -23.80 21.45
N ALA A 289 19.01 -24.69 20.68
CA ALA A 289 19.19 -24.77 19.24
C ALA A 289 18.82 -23.44 18.54
N ALA A 290 17.71 -22.80 18.93
CA ALA A 290 17.32 -21.49 18.41
C ALA A 290 18.32 -20.38 18.76
N ALA A 291 19.01 -20.47 19.91
CA ALA A 291 20.07 -19.54 20.28
C ALA A 291 21.38 -19.78 19.51
N ILE A 292 21.68 -21.04 19.17
CA ILE A 292 22.93 -21.41 18.49
C ILE A 292 22.82 -21.25 16.96
N ALA A 293 21.63 -21.47 16.39
CA ALA A 293 21.44 -21.47 14.94
C ALA A 293 21.90 -20.16 14.24
N PRO A 294 21.59 -18.94 14.75
CA PRO A 294 22.11 -17.71 14.16
C PRO A 294 23.64 -17.65 14.11
N TRP A 295 24.33 -18.18 15.12
CA TRP A 295 25.79 -18.23 15.17
C TRP A 295 26.40 -19.21 14.17
N ILE A 296 25.82 -20.41 14.03
CA ILE A 296 26.29 -21.38 13.03
C ILE A 296 26.18 -20.76 11.63
N VAL A 297 25.03 -20.15 11.34
CA VAL A 297 24.81 -19.49 10.04
C VAL A 297 25.77 -18.31 9.86
N ALA A 298 25.91 -17.44 10.86
CA ALA A 298 26.85 -16.32 10.83
C ALA A 298 28.30 -16.77 10.57
N VAL A 299 28.76 -17.85 11.21
CA VAL A 299 30.12 -18.38 11.00
C VAL A 299 30.27 -18.93 9.58
N ILE A 300 29.29 -19.69 9.08
CA ILE A 300 29.31 -20.20 7.70
C ILE A 300 29.36 -19.04 6.70
N LEU A 301 28.52 -18.02 6.91
CA LEU A 301 28.49 -16.83 6.06
C LEU A 301 29.81 -16.05 6.12
N GLY A 302 30.40 -15.88 7.32
CA GLY A 302 31.71 -15.25 7.48
C GLY A 302 32.82 -16.01 6.74
N VAL A 303 32.80 -17.35 6.75
CA VAL A 303 33.72 -18.18 5.95
C VAL A 303 33.51 -17.97 4.45
N LEU A 304 32.27 -17.75 4.02
CA LEU A 304 31.91 -17.43 2.64
C LEU A 304 32.14 -15.95 2.26
N LYS A 305 32.75 -15.15 3.16
CA LYS A 305 32.96 -13.70 2.99
C LYS A 305 31.66 -12.92 2.76
N ILE A 306 30.58 -13.35 3.39
CA ILE A 306 29.28 -12.68 3.38
C ILE A 306 29.17 -11.79 4.63
N ASP A 307 28.69 -10.57 4.47
CA ASP A 307 28.54 -9.62 5.57
C ASP A 307 27.54 -10.09 6.63
N VAL A 308 27.94 -9.97 7.90
CA VAL A 308 27.16 -10.39 9.06
C VAL A 308 26.96 -9.22 10.01
N GLY A 309 25.70 -8.85 10.26
CA GLY A 309 25.34 -7.89 11.31
C GLY A 309 25.45 -8.53 12.70
N TRP A 310 26.64 -8.52 13.29
CA TRP A 310 26.92 -9.16 14.59
C TRP A 310 26.00 -8.69 15.72
N GLY A 311 25.64 -7.40 15.77
CA GLY A 311 24.71 -6.87 16.76
C GLY A 311 23.33 -7.54 16.70
N SER A 312 22.80 -7.73 15.50
CA SER A 312 21.53 -8.41 15.27
C SER A 312 21.61 -9.91 15.58
N VAL A 313 22.74 -10.58 15.28
CA VAL A 313 22.98 -11.99 15.67
C VAL A 313 22.97 -12.12 17.20
N VAL A 314 23.58 -11.17 17.91
CA VAL A 314 23.57 -11.12 19.38
C VAL A 314 22.15 -10.92 19.90
N VAL A 315 21.38 -9.97 19.37
CA VAL A 315 19.98 -9.73 19.78
C VAL A 315 19.10 -10.96 19.52
N ALA A 316 19.22 -11.56 18.32
CA ALA A 316 18.48 -12.76 17.94
C ALA A 316 18.79 -13.97 18.83
N SER A 317 20.03 -14.07 19.33
CA SER A 317 20.49 -15.15 20.23
C SER A 317 20.20 -14.86 21.71
N ALA A 318 20.29 -13.60 22.13
CA ALA A 318 20.07 -13.15 23.50
C ALA A 318 18.61 -13.39 23.92
N PHE A 319 17.67 -13.28 23.00
CA PHE A 319 16.26 -13.50 23.29
C PHE A 319 15.91 -14.94 23.72
N PRO A 320 16.20 -16.00 22.94
CA PRO A 320 15.97 -17.38 23.36
C PRO A 320 16.80 -17.76 24.59
N LEU A 321 18.04 -17.23 24.72
CA LEU A 321 18.84 -17.39 25.93
C LEU A 321 18.19 -16.72 27.15
N GLY A 322 17.59 -15.55 27.00
CA GLY A 322 16.84 -14.85 28.04
C GLY A 322 15.63 -15.66 28.51
N VAL A 323 14.86 -16.23 27.58
CA VAL A 323 13.74 -17.14 27.92
C VAL A 323 14.24 -18.37 28.67
N LEU A 324 15.39 -18.93 28.25
CA LEU A 324 16.00 -20.09 28.89
C LEU A 324 16.53 -19.75 30.29
N ALA A 325 17.23 -18.62 30.45
CA ALA A 325 17.74 -18.11 31.72
C ALA A 325 16.61 -17.85 32.70
N LEU A 326 15.57 -17.11 32.30
CA LEU A 326 14.37 -16.85 33.12
C LEU A 326 13.60 -18.13 33.48
N SER A 327 13.79 -19.20 32.71
CA SER A 327 13.14 -20.50 32.95
C SER A 327 13.95 -21.46 33.83
N VAL A 328 15.27 -21.42 33.74
CA VAL A 328 16.19 -22.37 34.37
C VAL A 328 16.82 -21.78 35.64
N VAL A 329 17.25 -20.52 35.61
CA VAL A 329 17.95 -19.85 36.73
C VAL A 329 17.11 -19.86 38.01
N PRO A 330 15.80 -19.51 38.01
CA PRO A 330 15.00 -19.55 39.24
C PRO A 330 14.89 -20.96 39.84
N ARG A 331 14.91 -22.01 39.01
CA ARG A 331 14.89 -23.40 39.48
C ARG A 331 16.24 -23.84 40.01
N ALA A 332 17.33 -23.45 39.35
CA ALA A 332 18.69 -23.72 39.80
C ALA A 332 18.97 -23.01 41.12
N VAL A 333 18.62 -21.72 41.23
CA VAL A 333 18.69 -20.93 42.46
C VAL A 333 17.83 -21.57 43.55
N LYS A 334 16.57 -21.94 43.25
CA LYS A 334 15.73 -22.65 44.22
C LYS A 334 16.38 -23.95 44.71
N ARG A 335 16.88 -24.81 43.81
CA ARG A 335 17.53 -26.08 44.19
C ARG A 335 18.85 -25.89 44.92
N TRP A 336 19.61 -24.85 44.59
CA TRP A 336 20.84 -24.49 45.27
C TRP A 336 20.56 -23.94 46.67
N TRP A 337 19.55 -23.07 46.77
CA TRP A 337 19.07 -22.48 48.01
C TRP A 337 18.44 -23.52 48.93
N ASP A 338 17.61 -24.43 48.40
CA ASP A 338 17.02 -25.57 49.12
C ASP A 338 18.13 -26.50 49.68
N ARG A 339 19.20 -26.77 48.91
CA ARG A 339 20.37 -27.55 49.37
C ARG A 339 21.23 -26.83 50.43
N ARG A 340 21.30 -25.49 50.41
CA ARG A 340 22.01 -24.69 51.43
C ARG A 340 21.21 -24.52 52.71
N LEU A 341 19.88 -24.53 52.61
CA LEU A 341 18.95 -24.36 53.73
C LEU A 341 18.90 -25.55 54.68
N GLU A 342 19.19 -26.76 54.21
CA GLU A 342 19.35 -27.94 55.07
C GLU A 342 20.51 -27.79 56.07
N ARG A 343 21.38 -26.78 55.90
CA ARG A 343 22.57 -26.55 56.73
C ARG A 343 22.50 -25.33 57.65
N SER A 344 21.44 -24.50 57.63
CA SER A 344 21.37 -23.29 58.48
C SER A 344 19.94 -22.82 58.82
N PRO A 345 19.58 -22.73 60.12
CA PRO A 345 18.24 -22.28 60.57
C PRO A 345 17.98 -20.77 60.38
N VAL A 346 19.02 -19.94 60.20
CA VAL A 346 18.87 -18.48 59.99
C VAL A 346 18.33 -18.18 58.58
N LEU A 347 18.79 -18.93 57.58
CA LEU A 347 18.33 -18.81 56.19
C LEU A 347 16.85 -19.23 56.03
N ALA A 348 16.34 -20.11 56.90
CA ALA A 348 14.94 -20.57 56.87
C ALA A 348 13.93 -19.46 57.22
N ARG A 349 14.26 -18.56 58.16
CA ARG A 349 13.42 -17.38 58.47
C ARG A 349 13.46 -16.33 57.35
N TRP A 350 14.59 -16.20 56.66
CA TRP A 350 14.69 -15.35 55.49
C TRP A 350 13.85 -15.87 54.32
N ARG A 351 13.79 -17.20 54.12
CA ARG A 351 12.92 -17.83 53.11
C ARG A 351 11.45 -17.49 53.32
N SER A 352 10.92 -17.54 54.54
CA SER A 352 9.50 -17.24 54.77
C SER A 352 9.17 -15.79 54.40
N ARG A 353 10.07 -14.84 54.70
CA ARG A 353 9.91 -13.43 54.32
C ARG A 353 10.05 -13.19 52.81
N VAL A 354 11.05 -13.78 52.15
CA VAL A 354 11.26 -13.63 50.70
C VAL A 354 10.15 -14.34 49.91
N VAL A 355 9.71 -15.53 50.34
CA VAL A 355 8.58 -16.24 49.72
C VAL A 355 7.28 -15.48 49.95
N ALA A 356 7.07 -14.88 51.12
CA ALA A 356 5.93 -13.99 51.37
C ALA A 356 5.98 -12.76 50.44
N LEU A 357 7.13 -12.10 50.33
CA LEU A 357 7.33 -10.96 49.43
C LEU A 357 7.10 -11.35 47.96
N TRP A 358 7.65 -12.47 47.49
CA TRP A 358 7.46 -12.98 46.14
C TRP A 358 5.99 -13.36 45.87
N ARG A 359 5.32 -14.01 46.82
CA ARG A 359 3.87 -14.29 46.71
C ARG A 359 3.08 -12.99 46.64
N SER A 360 3.44 -11.96 47.40
CA SER A 360 2.82 -10.63 47.35
C SER A 360 3.04 -9.94 46.00
N ILE A 361 4.27 -9.99 45.45
CA ILE A 361 4.60 -9.46 44.13
C ILE A 361 3.82 -10.20 43.03
N VAL A 362 3.81 -11.53 43.04
CA VAL A 362 3.04 -12.33 42.07
C VAL A 362 1.54 -12.06 42.21
N ALA A 363 1.01 -11.88 43.43
CA ALA A 363 -0.38 -11.54 43.66
C ALA A 363 -0.72 -10.11 43.18
N ALA A 364 0.17 -9.15 43.39
CA ALA A 364 0.07 -7.79 42.88
C ALA A 364 0.12 -7.77 41.34
N TRP A 365 1.04 -8.52 40.74
CA TRP A 365 1.14 -8.69 39.29
C TRP A 365 -0.10 -9.37 38.69
N ARG A 366 -0.64 -10.41 39.35
CA ARG A 366 -1.91 -11.03 38.94
C ARG A 366 -3.10 -10.09 39.10
N ARG A 367 -3.09 -9.18 40.07
CA ARG A 367 -4.09 -8.10 40.21
C ARG A 367 -3.93 -7.09 39.09
N PHE A 368 -2.71 -6.67 38.79
CA PHE A 368 -2.39 -5.76 37.69
C PHE A 368 -2.78 -6.34 36.34
N ILE A 369 -2.42 -7.58 36.01
CA ILE A 369 -2.86 -8.25 34.77
C ILE A 369 -4.38 -8.36 34.69
N ARG A 370 -5.07 -8.64 35.81
CA ARG A 370 -6.54 -8.63 35.84
C ARG A 370 -7.10 -7.23 35.58
N MET A 371 -6.50 -6.19 36.15
CA MET A 371 -6.85 -4.80 35.91
C MET A 371 -6.61 -4.41 34.44
N LEU A 372 -5.46 -4.80 33.88
CA LEU A 372 -5.09 -4.53 32.49
C LEU A 372 -5.99 -5.29 31.51
N ARG A 373 -6.39 -6.53 31.82
CA ARG A 373 -7.43 -7.26 31.08
C ARG A 373 -8.81 -6.63 31.21
N ARG A 374 -9.11 -5.92 32.30
CA ARG A 374 -10.34 -5.15 32.48
C ARG A 374 -10.31 -3.85 31.68
N LEU A 375 -9.14 -3.18 31.62
CA LEU A 375 -8.91 -1.94 30.84
C LEU A 375 -8.83 -2.18 29.33
N LEU A 376 -8.17 -3.25 28.88
CA LEU A 376 -8.06 -3.64 27.47
C LEU A 376 -9.32 -4.31 26.92
N ARG A 377 -10.32 -4.59 27.77
CA ARG A 377 -11.68 -4.85 27.31
C ARG A 377 -12.29 -3.49 27.03
N SER A 378 -12.56 -3.20 25.76
CA SER A 378 -13.41 -2.08 25.36
C SER A 378 -14.70 -2.06 26.19
N PRO A 379 -15.35 -0.90 26.40
CA PRO A 379 -16.63 -0.80 27.09
C PRO A 379 -17.75 -1.41 26.22
N ALA A 380 -17.74 -2.73 26.08
CA ALA A 380 -18.78 -3.50 25.43
C ALA A 380 -19.14 -4.64 26.37
N VAL A 381 -20.11 -4.35 27.24
CA VAL A 381 -20.82 -5.26 28.14
C VAL A 381 -19.92 -5.95 29.18
N PRO A 382 -20.20 -5.85 30.49
CA PRO A 382 -19.48 -6.65 31.47
C PRO A 382 -19.66 -8.12 31.07
N ALA A 383 -18.57 -8.75 30.63
CA ALA A 383 -18.47 -10.19 30.69
C ALA A 383 -18.56 -10.53 32.17
N VAL A 384 -19.78 -10.80 32.62
CA VAL A 384 -20.10 -11.60 33.79
C VAL A 384 -19.06 -12.71 33.78
N ALA A 385 -18.17 -12.70 34.77
CA ALA A 385 -17.37 -13.89 35.00
C ALA A 385 -18.39 -15.02 35.14
N PRO A 386 -18.23 -16.15 34.42
CA PRO A 386 -19.15 -17.26 34.61
C PRO A 386 -19.23 -17.49 36.12
N PRO A 387 -20.44 -17.53 36.71
CA PRO A 387 -20.58 -17.75 38.13
C PRO A 387 -19.72 -18.96 38.52
N PRO A 388 -19.13 -19.00 39.71
CA PRO A 388 -18.22 -20.08 40.13
C PRO A 388 -18.83 -21.49 40.05
N ASP A 389 -20.12 -21.60 39.73
CA ASP A 389 -20.92 -22.81 39.58
C ASP A 389 -21.36 -23.11 38.13
N GLU A 390 -20.85 -22.40 37.10
CA GLU A 390 -21.19 -22.72 35.72
C GLU A 390 -20.56 -24.08 35.33
N PRO A 391 -21.37 -25.10 34.97
CA PRO A 391 -20.86 -26.44 34.69
C PRO A 391 -19.86 -26.39 33.53
N PRO A 392 -18.81 -27.23 33.53
CA PRO A 392 -17.89 -27.30 32.40
C PRO A 392 -18.67 -27.53 31.10
N PRO A 393 -18.21 -26.96 29.97
CA PRO A 393 -18.93 -27.05 28.71
C PRO A 393 -19.24 -28.50 28.38
N SER A 394 -20.47 -28.73 27.92
CA SER A 394 -20.94 -30.09 27.68
C SER A 394 -20.09 -30.76 26.58
N ARG A 395 -20.02 -32.09 26.59
CA ARG A 395 -19.30 -32.83 25.55
C ARG A 395 -19.79 -32.46 24.15
N GLU A 396 -21.10 -32.20 24.00
CA GLU A 396 -21.71 -31.75 22.75
C GLU A 396 -21.24 -30.36 22.31
N GLU A 397 -21.09 -29.42 23.25
CA GLU A 397 -20.56 -28.08 22.96
C GLU A 397 -19.11 -28.14 22.49
N ASN A 398 -18.31 -29.00 23.12
CA ASN A 398 -16.91 -29.23 22.74
C ASN A 398 -16.80 -29.87 21.35
N ILE A 399 -17.65 -30.87 21.04
CA ILE A 399 -17.74 -31.48 19.70
C ILE A 399 -18.13 -30.43 18.66
N ARG A 400 -19.13 -29.60 18.96
CA ARG A 400 -19.59 -28.52 18.07
C ARG A 400 -18.47 -27.52 17.80
N PHE A 401 -17.77 -27.07 18.84
CA PHE A 401 -16.64 -26.15 18.70
C PHE A 401 -15.49 -26.75 17.87
N ALA A 402 -15.12 -28.02 18.11
CA ALA A 402 -14.09 -28.69 17.33
C ALA A 402 -14.48 -28.81 15.83
N ARG A 403 -15.75 -29.09 15.56
CA ARG A 403 -16.31 -29.11 14.19
C ARG A 403 -16.29 -27.73 13.54
N ASP A 404 -16.55 -26.66 14.29
CA ASP A 404 -16.46 -25.28 13.78
C ASP A 404 -15.02 -24.89 13.44
N VAL A 405 -14.03 -25.30 14.24
CA VAL A 405 -12.59 -25.09 13.95
C VAL A 405 -12.15 -25.83 12.70
N TRP A 406 -12.62 -27.08 12.52
CA TRP A 406 -12.39 -27.85 11.30
C TRP A 406 -12.99 -27.12 10.09
N ARG A 407 -14.29 -26.81 10.12
CA ARG A 407 -14.97 -26.11 9.01
C ARG A 407 -14.28 -24.78 8.67
N ALA A 408 -13.88 -24.00 9.67
CA ALA A 408 -13.16 -22.76 9.44
C ALA A 408 -11.84 -22.98 8.68
N GLY A 409 -11.11 -24.06 8.95
CA GLY A 409 -9.89 -24.40 8.20
C GLY A 409 -10.17 -24.72 6.73
N ASP A 410 -11.19 -25.54 6.45
CA ASP A 410 -11.59 -25.89 5.08
C ASP A 410 -12.09 -24.65 4.31
N LEU A 411 -12.91 -23.83 4.96
CA LEU A 411 -13.43 -22.59 4.39
C LEU A 411 -12.30 -21.61 4.04
N LEU A 412 -11.32 -21.42 4.92
CA LEU A 412 -10.20 -20.51 4.67
C LEU A 412 -9.34 -20.95 3.48
N ALA A 413 -9.09 -22.25 3.33
CA ALA A 413 -8.36 -22.78 2.18
C ALA A 413 -9.14 -22.56 0.87
N ALA A 414 -10.46 -22.78 0.89
CA ALA A 414 -11.32 -22.57 -0.26
C ALA A 414 -11.51 -21.08 -0.61
N SER A 415 -11.57 -20.21 0.40
CA SER A 415 -11.74 -18.77 0.22
C SER A 415 -10.65 -18.15 -0.63
N LEU A 416 -9.43 -18.69 -0.64
CA LEU A 416 -8.35 -18.14 -1.46
C LEU A 416 -8.68 -18.18 -2.96
N TRP A 417 -9.34 -19.24 -3.43
CA TRP A 417 -9.82 -19.35 -4.81
C TRP A 417 -10.99 -18.42 -5.11
N VAL A 418 -11.91 -18.25 -4.15
CA VAL A 418 -12.99 -17.27 -4.27
C VAL A 418 -12.41 -15.87 -4.42
N LEU A 419 -11.43 -15.51 -3.57
CA LEU A 419 -10.75 -14.22 -3.63
C LEU A 419 -9.99 -14.01 -4.94
N ALA A 420 -9.38 -15.07 -5.50
CA ALA A 420 -8.73 -14.99 -6.81
C ALA A 420 -9.73 -14.65 -7.92
N GLY A 421 -10.91 -15.29 -7.93
CA GLY A 421 -11.99 -14.97 -8.86
C GLY A 421 -12.55 -13.55 -8.66
N LEU A 422 -12.77 -13.14 -7.40
CA LEU A 422 -13.24 -11.78 -7.07
C LEU A 422 -12.21 -10.69 -7.45
N GLY A 423 -10.92 -10.95 -7.32
CA GLY A 423 -9.87 -10.05 -7.78
C GLY A 423 -9.92 -9.83 -9.30
N LEU A 424 -10.13 -10.91 -10.07
CA LEU A 424 -10.35 -10.79 -11.52
C LEU A 424 -11.58 -9.94 -11.84
N VAL A 425 -12.68 -10.12 -11.12
CA VAL A 425 -13.88 -9.27 -11.26
C VAL A 425 -13.52 -7.80 -11.05
N ARG A 426 -12.91 -7.46 -9.92
CA ARG A 426 -12.50 -6.07 -9.62
C ARG A 426 -11.59 -5.50 -10.71
N SER A 427 -10.60 -6.26 -11.18
CA SER A 427 -9.64 -5.80 -12.18
C SER A 427 -10.24 -5.55 -13.57
N LEU A 428 -11.36 -6.20 -13.93
CA LEU A 428 -11.88 -6.22 -15.30
C LEU A 428 -13.24 -5.55 -15.48
N VAL A 429 -14.01 -5.27 -14.42
CA VAL A 429 -15.32 -4.59 -14.54
C VAL A 429 -15.15 -3.27 -15.28
N ALA A 430 -14.31 -2.36 -14.77
CA ALA A 430 -14.21 -1.02 -15.34
C ALA A 430 -13.67 -1.00 -16.81
N PRO A 431 -12.60 -1.74 -17.17
CA PRO A 431 -12.16 -1.83 -18.57
C PRO A 431 -13.21 -2.41 -19.53
N VAL A 432 -14.02 -3.37 -19.08
CA VAL A 432 -15.11 -3.94 -19.90
C VAL A 432 -16.22 -2.91 -20.11
N MET A 433 -16.54 -2.10 -19.09
CA MET A 433 -17.61 -1.08 -19.17
C MET A 433 -17.24 0.15 -20.01
N LEU A 434 -15.95 0.48 -20.12
CA LEU A 434 -15.47 1.53 -21.04
C LEU A 434 -15.62 1.15 -22.52
N GLY A 435 -15.82 -0.13 -22.81
CA GLY A 435 -16.10 -0.63 -24.15
C GLY A 435 -14.87 -0.68 -25.08
N PRO A 436 -15.06 -1.07 -26.35
CA PRO A 436 -13.98 -1.32 -27.30
C PRO A 436 -13.35 -0.05 -27.92
N ARG A 437 -13.86 1.16 -27.60
CA ARG A 437 -13.58 2.42 -28.34
C ARG A 437 -12.15 2.98 -28.25
N GLY A 438 -11.19 2.26 -27.68
CA GLY A 438 -9.78 2.69 -27.58
C GLY A 438 -8.73 1.61 -27.89
N GLN A 439 -9.12 0.40 -28.30
CA GLN A 439 -8.19 -0.72 -28.47
C GLN A 439 -8.39 -1.40 -29.82
N GLY A 440 -7.93 -0.72 -30.88
CA GLY A 440 -7.78 -1.29 -32.23
C GLY A 440 -6.63 -2.29 -32.36
N GLN A 441 -6.11 -2.83 -31.25
CA GLN A 441 -5.14 -3.92 -31.30
C GLN A 441 -5.88 -5.23 -31.48
N THR A 442 -5.85 -5.74 -32.71
CA THR A 442 -6.11 -7.14 -33.01
C THR A 442 -5.12 -7.98 -32.21
N PHE A 443 -5.63 -8.89 -31.38
CA PHE A 443 -4.83 -9.87 -30.66
C PHE A 443 -4.23 -10.83 -31.70
N VAL A 444 -3.07 -10.47 -32.26
CA VAL A 444 -2.37 -11.30 -33.25
C VAL A 444 -1.76 -12.49 -32.52
N GLU A 445 -2.39 -13.63 -32.76
CA GLU A 445 -1.91 -15.01 -32.66
C GLU A 445 -1.67 -15.64 -31.27
N VAL A 446 -2.67 -16.47 -30.92
CA VAL A 446 -2.55 -17.77 -30.23
C VAL A 446 -2.57 -17.75 -28.70
N VAL A 447 -3.76 -18.01 -28.14
CA VAL A 447 -3.94 -18.67 -26.84
C VAL A 447 -4.49 -20.08 -27.13
N PHE A 448 -3.76 -21.13 -26.73
CA PHE A 448 -4.12 -22.55 -26.98
C PHE A 448 -4.42 -22.96 -28.44
N GLY A 449 -3.96 -22.19 -29.43
CA GLY A 449 -4.19 -22.48 -30.85
C GLY A 449 -5.55 -22.02 -31.39
N LEU A 450 -6.31 -21.21 -30.64
CA LEU A 450 -7.62 -20.71 -31.07
C LEU A 450 -7.60 -19.19 -31.31
N PRO A 451 -8.15 -18.67 -32.43
CA PRO A 451 -8.29 -17.23 -32.66
C PRO A 451 -9.46 -16.69 -31.81
N ILE A 452 -9.17 -15.86 -30.81
CA ILE A 452 -10.19 -15.32 -29.88
C ILE A 452 -10.15 -13.79 -29.90
N GLY A 453 -11.02 -13.17 -30.73
CA GLY A 453 -11.56 -11.82 -30.55
C GLY A 453 -10.59 -10.63 -30.37
N THR A 454 -11.15 -9.48 -29.99
CA THR A 454 -10.41 -8.27 -29.58
C THR A 454 -9.98 -8.37 -28.11
N VAL A 455 -9.04 -7.54 -27.64
CA VAL A 455 -8.62 -7.47 -26.22
C VAL A 455 -9.82 -7.33 -25.28
N TRP A 456 -10.81 -6.51 -25.68
CA TRP A 456 -12.06 -6.35 -24.95
C TRP A 456 -12.84 -7.67 -24.80
N SER A 457 -12.95 -8.48 -25.86
CA SER A 457 -13.65 -9.78 -25.80
C SER A 457 -12.95 -10.77 -24.86
N VAL A 458 -11.62 -10.79 -24.86
CA VAL A 458 -10.85 -11.63 -23.92
C VAL A 458 -11.08 -11.17 -22.48
N ARG A 459 -11.03 -9.85 -22.21
CA ARG A 459 -11.34 -9.27 -20.89
C ARG A 459 -12.75 -9.64 -20.43
N LEU A 460 -13.75 -9.58 -21.31
CA LEU A 460 -15.11 -10.00 -21.01
C LEU A 460 -15.20 -11.50 -20.67
N ILE A 461 -14.54 -12.37 -21.44
CA ILE A 461 -14.50 -13.81 -21.18
C ILE A 461 -13.86 -14.11 -19.82
N VAL A 462 -12.74 -13.45 -19.50
CA VAL A 462 -12.04 -13.64 -18.22
C VAL A 462 -12.87 -13.07 -17.06
N LEU A 463 -13.56 -11.94 -17.24
CA LEU A 463 -14.49 -11.39 -16.25
C LEU A 463 -15.62 -12.39 -15.93
N ILE A 464 -16.29 -12.91 -16.96
CA ILE A 464 -17.35 -13.92 -16.81
C ILE A 464 -16.79 -15.19 -16.17
N GLY A 465 -15.62 -15.65 -16.62
CA GLY A 465 -14.89 -16.76 -16.04
C GLY A 465 -14.60 -16.55 -14.55
N GLY A 466 -14.16 -15.35 -14.15
CA GLY A 466 -13.90 -14.97 -12.76
C GLY A 466 -15.16 -15.01 -11.90
N VAL A 467 -16.29 -14.49 -12.39
CA VAL A 467 -17.60 -14.57 -11.73
C VAL A 467 -18.03 -16.02 -11.53
N VAL A 468 -18.05 -16.81 -12.60
CA VAL A 468 -18.44 -18.23 -12.56
C VAL A 468 -17.53 -19.00 -11.61
N PHE A 469 -16.22 -18.77 -11.69
CA PHE A 469 -15.23 -19.43 -10.85
C PHE A 469 -15.45 -19.10 -9.37
N ALA A 470 -15.60 -17.81 -9.01
CA ALA A 470 -15.84 -17.40 -7.62
C ALA A 470 -17.11 -18.03 -7.03
N VAL A 471 -18.18 -18.12 -7.83
CA VAL A 471 -19.47 -18.68 -7.42
C VAL A 471 -19.44 -20.20 -7.29
N VAL A 472 -18.77 -20.89 -8.22
CA VAL A 472 -18.81 -22.36 -8.35
C VAL A 472 -17.75 -23.06 -7.50
N VAL A 473 -16.57 -22.45 -7.31
CA VAL A 473 -15.44 -23.11 -6.64
C VAL A 473 -15.78 -23.51 -5.20
N MET A 474 -16.54 -22.66 -4.50
CA MET A 474 -16.88 -22.89 -3.10
C MET A 474 -17.84 -24.09 -2.94
N PRO A 475 -18.98 -24.18 -3.64
CA PRO A 475 -19.79 -25.40 -3.71
C PRO A 475 -19.02 -26.66 -4.11
N LEU A 476 -18.13 -26.57 -5.10
CA LEU A 476 -17.35 -27.72 -5.57
C LEU A 476 -16.40 -28.24 -4.50
N ILE A 477 -15.65 -27.36 -3.83
CA ILE A 477 -14.76 -27.76 -2.73
C ILE A 477 -15.56 -28.36 -1.58
N VAL A 478 -16.76 -27.85 -1.30
CA VAL A 478 -17.66 -28.41 -0.28
C VAL A 478 -18.13 -29.81 -0.67
N LEU A 479 -18.52 -30.01 -1.92
CA LEU A 479 -18.91 -31.32 -2.43
C LEU A 479 -17.75 -32.31 -2.35
N ALA A 480 -16.56 -31.89 -2.79
CA ALA A 480 -15.34 -32.69 -2.73
C ALA A 480 -14.98 -33.05 -1.28
N THR A 481 -14.97 -32.08 -0.35
CA THR A 481 -14.70 -32.36 1.06
C THR A 481 -15.77 -33.23 1.71
N ARG A 482 -17.04 -33.18 1.28
CA ARG A 482 -18.09 -34.11 1.74
C ARG A 482 -17.88 -35.51 1.19
N ALA A 483 -17.56 -35.66 -0.09
CA ALA A 483 -17.27 -36.95 -0.71
C ALA A 483 -16.03 -37.61 -0.09
N LEU A 484 -15.06 -36.80 0.34
CA LEU A 484 -13.85 -37.26 1.02
C LEU A 484 -14.00 -37.45 2.54
N ARG A 485 -15.15 -37.10 3.15
CA ARG A 485 -15.39 -37.31 4.59
C ARG A 485 -15.65 -38.80 4.84
N PRO A 486 -14.82 -39.47 5.65
CA PRO A 486 -15.07 -40.85 5.98
C PRO A 486 -16.31 -40.96 6.89
N PRO A 487 -17.26 -41.88 6.59
CA PRO A 487 -18.48 -42.04 7.39
C PRO A 487 -18.15 -42.41 8.84
N GLU A 488 -17.18 -43.31 9.02
CA GLU A 488 -16.69 -43.74 10.32
C GLU A 488 -15.26 -43.22 10.61
N PRO A 489 -14.88 -43.08 11.89
CA PRO A 489 -13.50 -42.80 12.28
C PRO A 489 -12.53 -43.76 11.63
N ALA A 490 -11.36 -43.28 11.22
CA ALA A 490 -10.36 -44.12 10.59
C ALA A 490 -9.88 -45.24 11.54
N GLY A 491 -10.17 -46.50 11.21
CA GLY A 491 -9.67 -47.67 11.95
C GLY A 491 -8.14 -47.82 11.85
N ALA A 492 -7.56 -48.69 12.69
CA ALA A 492 -6.10 -48.86 12.79
C ALA A 492 -5.40 -49.23 11.47
N ASN A 493 -6.12 -49.84 10.52
CA ASN A 493 -5.60 -50.28 9.21
C ASN A 493 -5.88 -49.28 8.08
N ALA A 494 -6.42 -48.10 8.38
CA ALA A 494 -6.71 -47.09 7.37
C ALA A 494 -5.42 -46.51 6.75
N SER A 495 -5.50 -46.07 5.50
CA SER A 495 -4.36 -45.42 4.84
C SER A 495 -3.98 -44.13 5.58
N GLY A 496 -2.68 -43.78 5.57
CA GLY A 496 -2.18 -42.57 6.23
C GLY A 496 -2.87 -41.27 5.74
N LEU A 497 -3.34 -41.24 4.48
CA LEU A 497 -4.13 -40.12 3.95
C LEU A 497 -5.50 -40.02 4.64
N ARG A 498 -6.18 -41.14 4.88
CA ARG A 498 -7.48 -41.16 5.56
C ARG A 498 -7.35 -40.71 7.02
N HIS A 499 -6.27 -41.09 7.70
CA HIS A 499 -5.96 -40.57 9.04
C HIS A 499 -5.67 -39.06 9.05
N PHE A 500 -5.01 -38.54 8.02
CA PHE A 500 -4.73 -37.10 7.93
C PHE A 500 -5.99 -36.27 7.61
N LEU A 501 -6.86 -36.81 6.76
CA LEU A 501 -8.13 -36.16 6.40
C LEU A 501 -9.14 -36.18 7.54
N ASP A 502 -9.09 -37.14 8.47
CA ASP A 502 -10.02 -37.22 9.60
C ASP A 502 -9.42 -36.65 10.90
N PRO A 503 -9.82 -35.44 11.36
CA PRO A 503 -9.31 -34.86 12.59
C PRO A 503 -9.79 -35.59 13.85
N ARG A 504 -10.72 -36.55 13.73
CA ARG A 504 -11.21 -37.37 14.87
C ARG A 504 -10.19 -38.40 15.34
N THR A 505 -9.28 -38.80 14.46
CA THR A 505 -8.25 -39.80 14.76
C THR A 505 -6.90 -39.11 14.89
N PRO A 506 -6.15 -39.28 16.00
CA PRO A 506 -4.80 -38.78 16.08
C PRO A 506 -4.00 -39.37 14.94
N THR A 507 -3.31 -38.55 14.14
CA THR A 507 -2.45 -39.12 13.10
C THR A 507 -1.27 -39.79 13.82
N PRO A 508 -1.11 -41.13 13.76
CA PRO A 508 0.09 -41.75 14.29
C PRO A 508 1.30 -41.11 13.60
N PRO A 509 2.44 -40.92 14.27
CA PRO A 509 3.67 -40.41 13.66
C PRO A 509 4.24 -41.45 12.67
N GLN A 510 3.53 -41.70 11.57
CA GLN A 510 3.96 -42.54 10.47
C GLN A 510 4.98 -41.76 9.64
N GLY A 511 6.03 -42.45 9.19
CA GLY A 511 7.13 -41.84 8.43
C GLY A 511 6.67 -41.03 7.21
N ARG A 512 5.62 -41.47 6.50
CA ARG A 512 5.11 -40.78 5.30
C ARG A 512 4.51 -39.41 5.56
N ALA A 513 3.66 -39.24 6.59
CA ALA A 513 3.06 -37.93 6.90
C ALA A 513 4.11 -36.93 7.43
N ILE A 514 5.09 -37.44 8.19
CA ILE A 514 6.23 -36.63 8.63
C ILE A 514 7.10 -36.24 7.42
N ALA A 515 7.38 -37.17 6.51
CA ALA A 515 8.15 -36.91 5.30
C ALA A 515 7.48 -35.87 4.40
N VAL A 516 6.15 -35.93 4.20
CA VAL A 516 5.40 -34.91 3.45
C VAL A 516 5.51 -33.54 4.13
N GLY A 517 5.28 -33.47 5.45
CA GLY A 517 5.40 -32.20 6.18
C GLY A 517 6.81 -31.62 6.14
N VAL A 518 7.85 -32.45 6.26
CA VAL A 518 9.26 -32.05 6.12
C VAL A 518 9.56 -31.61 4.69
N GLY A 519 9.10 -32.34 3.67
CA GLY A 519 9.27 -31.99 2.27
C GLY A 519 8.67 -30.63 1.93
N LEU A 520 7.47 -30.32 2.44
CA LEU A 520 6.84 -29.01 2.26
C LEU A 520 7.60 -27.87 2.98
N ILE A 521 8.18 -28.14 4.16
CA ILE A 521 9.06 -27.19 4.85
C ILE A 521 10.33 -26.96 4.03
N VAL A 522 10.97 -28.02 3.54
CA VAL A 522 12.18 -27.92 2.71
C VAL A 522 11.88 -27.13 1.44
N ALA A 523 10.75 -27.39 0.77
CA ALA A 523 10.33 -26.62 -0.39
C ALA A 523 10.07 -25.15 -0.05
N SER A 524 9.44 -24.86 1.09
CA SER A 524 9.20 -23.48 1.57
C SER A 524 10.51 -22.73 1.85
N VAL A 525 11.47 -23.40 2.49
CA VAL A 525 12.80 -22.83 2.77
C VAL A 525 13.60 -22.64 1.48
N ALA A 526 13.57 -23.62 0.58
CA ALA A 526 14.24 -23.54 -0.72
C ALA A 526 13.68 -22.39 -1.57
N TRP A 527 12.37 -22.18 -1.56
CA TRP A 527 11.73 -21.04 -2.22
C TRP A 527 12.22 -19.71 -1.65
N ILE A 528 12.18 -19.52 -0.33
CA ILE A 528 12.65 -18.29 0.33
C ILE A 528 14.13 -18.05 0.05
N LEU A 529 14.97 -19.10 0.10
CA LEU A 529 16.40 -19.00 -0.20
C LEU A 529 16.65 -18.66 -1.66
N ALA A 530 15.89 -19.23 -2.60
CA ALA A 530 15.98 -18.90 -4.02
C ALA A 530 15.62 -17.43 -4.28
N LEU A 531 14.62 -16.88 -3.56
CA LEU A 531 14.30 -15.45 -3.62
C LEU A 531 15.41 -14.57 -3.03
N MET A 532 16.13 -15.01 -2.01
CA MET A 532 17.26 -14.25 -1.44
C MET A 532 18.48 -14.25 -2.36
N LEU A 533 18.81 -15.40 -2.95
CA LEU A 533 20.00 -15.56 -3.79
C LEU A 533 19.79 -15.06 -5.22
N LEU A 534 18.61 -15.33 -5.80
CA LEU A 534 18.29 -15.07 -7.21
C LEU A 534 16.95 -14.32 -7.36
N PRO A 535 16.74 -13.18 -6.65
CA PRO A 535 15.45 -12.48 -6.63
C PRO A 535 14.97 -12.16 -8.04
N ALA A 536 15.78 -11.47 -8.85
CA ALA A 536 15.38 -11.02 -10.19
C ALA A 536 14.99 -12.18 -11.13
N THR A 537 15.70 -13.30 -11.09
CA THR A 537 15.40 -14.46 -11.93
C THR A 537 14.10 -15.13 -11.50
N MET A 538 13.94 -15.37 -10.20
CA MET A 538 12.76 -16.06 -9.68
C MET A 538 11.49 -15.21 -9.87
N THR A 539 11.58 -13.90 -9.62
CA THR A 539 10.43 -13.00 -9.72
C THR A 539 10.04 -12.67 -11.15
N ARG A 540 10.99 -12.65 -12.10
CA ARG A 540 10.68 -12.53 -13.54
C ARG A 540 9.74 -13.64 -14.02
N HIS A 541 9.88 -14.86 -13.48
CA HIS A 541 8.99 -15.97 -13.82
C HIS A 541 7.70 -15.98 -13.00
N ALA A 542 7.80 -15.78 -11.69
CA ALA A 542 6.65 -15.88 -10.80
C ALA A 542 5.69 -14.67 -10.91
N GLY A 543 6.20 -13.48 -11.20
CA GLY A 543 5.45 -12.23 -11.15
C GLY A 543 5.08 -11.81 -9.71
N VAL A 544 4.42 -10.66 -9.58
CA VAL A 544 4.14 -10.02 -8.28
C VAL A 544 3.22 -10.89 -7.41
N VAL A 545 2.12 -11.39 -7.99
CA VAL A 545 1.06 -12.10 -7.26
C VAL A 545 1.56 -13.44 -6.72
N ALA A 546 2.22 -14.24 -7.57
CA ALA A 546 2.72 -15.54 -7.16
C ALA A 546 3.86 -15.41 -6.13
N THR A 547 4.77 -14.44 -6.32
CA THR A 547 5.86 -14.16 -5.37
C THR A 547 5.31 -13.82 -3.99
N THR A 548 4.32 -12.92 -3.93
CA THR A 548 3.69 -12.50 -2.67
C THR A 548 2.98 -13.68 -2.00
N LEU A 549 2.11 -14.39 -2.75
CA LEU A 549 1.33 -15.51 -2.22
C LEU A 549 2.21 -16.67 -1.74
N LEU A 550 3.16 -17.14 -2.56
CA LEU A 550 4.03 -18.25 -2.22
C LEU A 550 4.89 -17.92 -1.00
N THR A 551 5.42 -16.71 -0.90
CA THR A 551 6.33 -16.33 0.20
C THR A 551 5.57 -16.14 1.51
N LEU A 552 4.41 -15.46 1.49
CA LEU A 552 3.54 -15.38 2.67
C LEU A 552 3.02 -16.76 3.09
N GLY A 553 2.66 -17.59 2.12
CA GLY A 553 2.24 -18.97 2.35
C GLY A 553 3.36 -19.81 2.97
N ALA A 554 4.58 -19.73 2.45
CA ALA A 554 5.76 -20.42 2.96
C ALA A 554 6.04 -20.03 4.42
N TRP A 555 6.04 -18.73 4.74
CA TRP A 555 6.18 -18.27 6.13
C TRP A 555 5.05 -18.75 7.03
N ALA A 556 3.80 -18.61 6.59
CA ALA A 556 2.64 -19.07 7.36
C ALA A 556 2.68 -20.59 7.61
N PHE A 557 3.19 -21.36 6.64
CA PHE A 557 3.38 -22.80 6.74
C PHE A 557 4.49 -23.17 7.72
N ILE A 558 5.71 -22.61 7.56
CA ILE A 558 6.85 -22.83 8.45
C ILE A 558 6.47 -22.48 9.89
N LEU A 559 5.97 -21.25 10.13
CA LEU A 559 5.56 -20.79 11.45
C LEU A 559 4.38 -21.60 11.98
N GLY A 560 3.43 -21.96 11.11
CA GLY A 560 2.26 -22.74 11.46
C GLY A 560 2.62 -24.13 11.99
N ILE A 561 3.49 -24.86 11.29
CA ILE A 561 3.97 -26.17 11.72
C ILE A 561 4.79 -26.04 13.01
N MET A 562 5.70 -25.06 13.10
CA MET A 562 6.48 -24.82 14.30
C MET A 562 5.59 -24.55 15.52
N ILE A 563 4.57 -23.70 15.38
CA ILE A 563 3.60 -23.40 16.43
C ILE A 563 2.84 -24.67 16.85
N VAL A 564 2.32 -25.45 15.89
CA VAL A 564 1.61 -26.70 16.21
C VAL A 564 2.51 -27.66 16.98
N ARG A 565 3.77 -27.81 16.57
CA ARG A 565 4.75 -28.68 17.25
C ARG A 565 5.11 -28.19 18.64
N LEU A 566 5.41 -26.89 18.81
CA LEU A 566 5.72 -26.30 20.11
C LEU A 566 4.56 -26.42 21.09
N GLN A 567 3.33 -26.31 20.61
CA GLN A 567 2.14 -26.39 21.45
C GLN A 567 1.78 -27.84 21.88
N ARG A 568 2.41 -28.86 21.29
CA ARG A 568 2.37 -30.24 21.83
C ARG A 568 3.23 -30.38 23.10
N SER A 569 4.23 -29.50 23.29
CA SER A 569 5.10 -29.49 24.47
C SER A 569 4.63 -28.50 25.54
N ASP A 570 5.09 -28.71 26.77
CA ASP A 570 4.86 -27.76 27.87
C ASP A 570 5.56 -26.43 27.59
N PRO A 571 4.89 -25.27 27.80
CA PRO A 571 5.54 -23.98 27.62
C PRO A 571 6.67 -23.78 28.63
N PRO A 572 7.63 -22.90 28.30
CA PRO A 572 8.68 -22.48 29.22
C PRO A 572 8.10 -22.12 30.59
N PRO A 573 8.77 -22.51 31.69
CA PRO A 573 8.37 -22.24 33.07
C PRO A 573 7.98 -20.77 33.33
N ILE A 574 8.67 -19.82 32.71
CA ILE A 574 8.36 -18.39 32.80
C ILE A 574 6.95 -18.08 32.31
N PHE A 575 6.54 -18.60 31.14
CA PHE A 575 5.20 -18.38 30.61
C PHE A 575 4.12 -19.13 31.41
N ARG A 576 4.45 -20.31 31.97
CA ARG A 576 3.55 -20.99 32.92
C ARG A 576 3.30 -20.18 34.18
N SER A 577 4.32 -19.50 34.71
CA SER A 577 4.18 -18.68 35.92
C SER A 577 3.20 -17.51 35.73
N VAL A 578 3.10 -17.00 34.50
CA VAL A 578 2.16 -15.93 34.09
C VAL A 578 0.80 -16.51 33.63
N GLY A 579 0.61 -17.84 33.74
CA GLY A 579 -0.65 -18.51 33.44
C GLY A 579 -0.90 -18.76 31.94
N MET A 580 0.16 -18.81 31.12
CA MET A 580 0.02 -19.14 29.70
C MET A 580 0.05 -20.66 29.50
N GLY A 581 -0.95 -21.19 28.80
CA GLY A 581 -1.04 -22.61 28.44
C GLY A 581 -0.25 -23.01 27.17
N ALA A 582 0.40 -22.05 26.51
CA ALA A 582 1.18 -22.28 25.30
C ALA A 582 2.29 -21.21 25.12
N THR A 583 3.35 -21.56 24.42
CA THR A 583 4.43 -20.62 24.05
C THR A 583 3.91 -19.57 23.06
N PRO A 584 4.00 -18.26 23.35
CA PRO A 584 3.47 -17.20 22.49
C PRO A 584 4.43 -16.85 21.33
N LEU A 585 4.87 -17.85 20.56
CA LEU A 585 5.95 -17.71 19.56
C LEU A 585 5.80 -16.50 18.61
N LEU A 586 4.63 -16.31 18.01
CA LEU A 586 4.40 -15.18 17.09
C LEU A 586 4.58 -13.82 17.79
N THR A 587 4.05 -13.68 19.01
CA THR A 587 4.21 -12.46 19.81
C THR A 587 5.67 -12.24 20.19
N LEU A 588 6.42 -13.31 20.46
CA LEU A 588 7.84 -13.24 20.74
C LEU A 588 8.65 -12.80 19.52
N LEU A 589 8.34 -13.32 18.33
CA LEU A 589 8.98 -12.91 17.07
C LEU A 589 8.69 -11.44 16.77
N ILE A 590 7.43 -11.00 16.89
CA ILE A 590 7.05 -9.59 16.70
C ILE A 590 7.74 -8.69 17.74
N ALA A 591 7.79 -9.10 19.01
CA ALA A 591 8.47 -8.34 20.05
C ALA A 591 9.97 -8.24 19.76
N LEU A 592 10.60 -9.33 19.30
CA LEU A 592 12.00 -9.35 18.91
C LEU A 592 12.27 -8.38 17.75
N THR A 593 11.47 -8.40 16.69
CA THR A 593 11.63 -7.48 15.56
C THR A 593 11.38 -6.03 16.00
N LEU A 594 10.38 -5.77 16.84
CA LEU A 594 10.12 -4.43 17.36
C LEU A 594 11.27 -3.91 18.25
N VAL A 595 11.86 -4.76 19.07
CA VAL A 595 13.03 -4.40 19.90
C VAL A 595 14.25 -4.12 19.02
N ALA A 596 14.49 -4.95 18.01
CA ALA A 596 15.58 -4.75 17.04
C ALA A 596 15.38 -3.46 16.21
N SER A 597 14.13 -3.13 15.85
CA SER A 597 13.81 -1.86 15.20
C SER A 597 13.94 -0.67 16.14
N ALA A 598 13.52 -0.80 17.41
CA ALA A 598 13.59 0.28 18.40
C ALA A 598 15.03 0.62 18.82
N SER A 599 15.98 -0.30 18.68
CA SER A 599 17.40 -0.03 18.88
C SER A 599 18.08 0.66 17.68
N GLY A 600 17.30 1.16 16.71
CA GLY A 600 17.81 1.82 15.51
C GLY A 600 18.24 0.88 14.38
N GLY A 601 18.27 -0.44 14.61
CA GLY A 601 18.66 -1.45 13.62
C GLY A 601 20.11 -1.31 13.11
N ASP A 602 20.52 -2.22 12.23
CA ASP A 602 21.82 -2.13 11.52
C ASP A 602 21.76 -0.98 10.49
N PRO A 603 22.68 0.01 10.53
CA PRO A 603 22.77 1.09 9.55
C PRO A 603 22.89 0.61 8.10
N GLN A 604 23.51 -0.54 7.89
CA GLN A 604 23.75 -1.11 6.56
C GLN A 604 22.55 -1.83 5.96
N LEU A 605 21.47 -2.09 6.74
CA LEU A 605 20.33 -2.86 6.25
C LEU A 605 19.64 -2.17 5.05
N HIS A 606 19.44 -0.86 5.16
CA HIS A 606 18.80 -0.01 4.16
C HIS A 606 19.71 1.12 3.70
N ALA A 607 21.02 0.88 3.71
CA ALA A 607 22.00 1.85 3.25
C ALA A 607 21.78 2.20 1.77
N ILE A 608 22.01 3.46 1.42
CA ILE A 608 22.00 3.89 0.03
C ILE A 608 23.13 3.22 -0.76
N ARG A 609 22.94 3.09 -2.08
CA ARG A 609 23.98 2.59 -2.99
C ARG A 609 24.89 3.76 -3.40
N ALA A 610 25.86 4.05 -2.56
CA ALA A 610 26.92 5.03 -2.80
C ALA A 610 28.27 4.41 -2.43
N SER A 611 29.36 4.96 -2.96
CA SER A 611 30.70 4.59 -2.51
C SER A 611 30.92 5.12 -1.10
N GLN A 612 31.24 4.22 -0.16
CA GLN A 612 31.57 4.57 1.23
C GLN A 612 33.00 4.11 1.59
N ASP A 613 33.86 3.92 0.58
CA ASP A 613 35.18 3.31 0.76
C ASP A 613 36.11 4.18 1.63
N ALA A 614 36.63 3.59 2.72
CA ALA A 614 37.58 4.22 3.63
C ALA A 614 38.93 4.61 2.99
N GLY A 615 39.19 4.18 1.74
CA GLY A 615 40.34 4.61 0.93
C GLY A 615 40.16 5.97 0.26
N ALA A 616 38.95 6.53 0.28
CA ALA A 616 38.60 7.85 -0.25
C ALA A 616 38.96 8.99 0.72
N GLN A 617 40.10 8.91 1.40
CA GLN A 617 40.56 9.91 2.39
C GLN A 617 40.84 11.31 1.81
N GLN A 618 40.52 11.56 0.54
CA GLN A 618 40.86 12.80 -0.17
C GLN A 618 39.88 13.11 -1.32
N LEU A 619 38.57 12.94 -1.10
CA LEU A 619 37.57 13.30 -2.11
C LEU A 619 36.67 14.41 -1.57
N ASP A 620 36.84 15.60 -2.14
CA ASP A 620 35.99 16.77 -1.88
C ASP A 620 34.57 16.51 -2.39
N ALA A 621 33.57 17.15 -1.76
CA ALA A 621 32.18 17.07 -2.20
C ALA A 621 32.04 17.46 -3.69
N LEU A 622 31.03 16.89 -4.37
CA LEU A 622 30.72 17.17 -5.78
C LEU A 622 30.78 18.69 -6.05
N PRO A 623 31.70 19.19 -6.89
CA PRO A 623 31.85 20.62 -7.12
C PRO A 623 30.65 21.16 -7.92
N ARG A 624 29.82 21.99 -7.27
CA ARG A 624 28.61 22.57 -7.86
C ARG A 624 28.80 24.06 -8.15
N GLY A 625 28.23 24.52 -9.26
CA GLY A 625 28.10 25.95 -9.53
C GLY A 625 26.96 26.58 -8.72
N ASN A 626 26.94 27.90 -8.66
CA ASN A 626 25.81 28.65 -8.11
C ASN A 626 24.76 28.98 -9.19
N LEU A 627 23.60 29.51 -8.78
CA LEU A 627 22.51 29.88 -9.68
C LEU A 627 22.92 30.90 -10.74
N ASP A 628 23.74 31.91 -10.42
CA ASP A 628 24.24 32.90 -11.39
C ASP A 628 25.09 32.27 -12.50
N GLY A 629 25.97 31.33 -12.13
CA GLY A 629 26.81 30.60 -13.07
C GLY A 629 25.99 29.72 -14.02
N GLU A 630 25.01 28.99 -13.48
CA GLU A 630 24.11 28.18 -14.28
C GLU A 630 23.17 29.02 -15.15
N PHE A 631 22.75 30.20 -14.68
CA PHE A 631 21.95 31.15 -15.46
C PHE A 631 22.69 31.63 -16.71
N LYS A 632 24.00 31.95 -16.58
CA LYS A 632 24.84 32.32 -17.74
C LYS A 632 24.95 31.18 -18.76
N LYS A 633 25.17 29.94 -18.29
CA LYS A 633 25.19 28.76 -19.17
C LYS A 633 23.85 28.54 -19.84
N TRP A 634 22.74 28.78 -19.13
CA TRP A 634 21.41 28.69 -19.71
C TRP A 634 21.19 29.74 -20.81
N LEU A 635 21.58 30.99 -20.60
CA LEU A 635 21.49 32.04 -21.62
C LEU A 635 22.20 31.68 -22.92
N GLU A 636 23.36 31.01 -22.82
CA GLU A 636 24.10 30.51 -23.99
C GLU A 636 23.32 29.39 -24.71
N ARG A 637 22.78 28.43 -23.96
CA ARG A 637 21.98 27.33 -24.52
C ARG A 637 20.66 27.80 -25.13
N SER A 638 20.04 28.82 -24.55
CA SER A 638 18.72 29.36 -24.94
C SER A 638 18.83 30.54 -25.92
N ALA A 639 20.02 30.82 -26.48
CA ALA A 639 20.23 31.97 -27.35
C ALA A 639 19.33 31.98 -28.59
N GLY A 640 18.94 30.79 -29.09
CA GLY A 640 18.02 30.64 -30.23
C GLY A 640 16.54 30.65 -29.85
N CYS A 641 16.20 30.90 -28.58
CA CYS A 641 14.85 30.82 -28.01
C CYS A 641 14.33 32.21 -27.64
N GLU A 642 14.32 33.11 -28.63
CA GLU A 642 13.74 34.46 -28.54
C GLU A 642 12.40 34.46 -29.28
N GLN A 643 11.35 34.94 -28.61
CA GLN A 643 10.00 34.97 -29.15
C GLN A 643 9.50 36.41 -29.31
N ASP A 644 8.75 36.65 -30.39
CA ASP A 644 8.10 37.93 -30.63
C ASP A 644 6.61 37.81 -30.28
N ILE A 645 6.23 38.38 -29.13
CA ILE A 645 4.85 38.34 -28.61
C ILE A 645 4.29 39.76 -28.68
N ASP A 646 3.26 39.96 -29.49
CA ASP A 646 2.64 41.28 -29.73
C ASP A 646 3.63 42.39 -30.13
N GLY A 647 4.62 42.07 -30.98
CA GLY A 647 5.64 43.02 -31.42
C GLY A 647 6.70 43.33 -30.35
N THR A 648 6.75 42.54 -29.27
CA THR A 648 7.72 42.66 -28.19
C THR A 648 8.57 41.39 -28.11
N LYS A 649 9.88 41.54 -28.27
CA LYS A 649 10.82 40.43 -28.08
C LYS A 649 10.90 40.03 -26.62
N VAL A 650 10.76 38.74 -26.34
CA VAL A 650 10.78 38.12 -25.01
C VAL A 650 11.70 36.90 -25.09
N ARG A 651 12.43 36.61 -24.01
CA ARG A 651 13.11 35.32 -23.83
C ARG A 651 12.45 34.56 -22.66
N PRO A 652 11.53 33.62 -22.94
CA PRO A 652 10.86 32.86 -21.88
C PRO A 652 11.84 31.96 -21.13
N MET A 653 11.78 31.95 -19.80
CA MET A 653 12.53 31.05 -18.94
C MET A 653 11.57 30.11 -18.21
N VAL A 654 11.58 28.83 -18.52
CA VAL A 654 10.65 27.86 -17.93
C VAL A 654 11.24 27.22 -16.67
N LEU A 655 10.46 27.22 -15.59
CA LEU A 655 10.71 26.51 -14.35
C LEU A 655 9.71 25.37 -14.23
N VAL A 656 10.19 24.14 -14.05
CA VAL A 656 9.30 22.97 -14.00
C VAL A 656 9.16 22.49 -12.56
N ALA A 657 7.93 22.27 -12.12
CA ALA A 657 7.63 21.57 -10.87
C ALA A 657 6.96 20.24 -11.21
N ALA A 658 7.54 19.11 -10.79
CA ALA A 658 7.02 17.78 -11.06
C ALA A 658 6.47 17.12 -9.80
N SER A 659 5.17 16.86 -9.80
CA SER A 659 4.46 16.21 -8.70
C SER A 659 4.88 14.76 -8.45
N GLY A 660 4.66 14.32 -7.21
CA GLY A 660 4.87 12.95 -6.80
C GLY A 660 3.64 12.08 -7.02
N GLY A 661 3.85 10.85 -7.49
CA GLY A 661 2.78 9.88 -7.74
C GLY A 661 3.28 8.49 -8.13
N GLY A 662 4.49 8.13 -7.68
CA GLY A 662 5.18 6.92 -8.14
C GLY A 662 5.36 6.89 -9.66
N VAL A 663 5.34 5.70 -10.26
CA VAL A 663 5.62 5.53 -11.68
C VAL A 663 4.61 6.24 -12.61
N ARG A 664 3.38 6.50 -12.15
CA ARG A 664 2.41 7.32 -12.89
C ARG A 664 2.96 8.72 -13.16
N ALA A 665 3.42 9.39 -12.11
CA ALA A 665 4.06 10.70 -12.22
C ALA A 665 5.38 10.64 -13.01
N ALA A 666 6.13 9.54 -12.93
CA ALA A 666 7.34 9.34 -13.73
C ALA A 666 7.05 9.28 -15.23
N VAL A 667 6.03 8.49 -15.62
CA VAL A 667 5.56 8.39 -17.01
C VAL A 667 5.00 9.73 -17.48
N TRP A 668 4.16 10.39 -16.68
CA TRP A 668 3.59 11.71 -17.01
C TRP A 668 4.67 12.76 -17.24
N THR A 669 5.62 12.87 -16.31
CA THR A 669 6.73 13.84 -16.38
C THR A 669 7.62 13.58 -17.59
N ALA A 670 8.00 12.31 -17.84
CA ALA A 670 8.80 11.94 -19.01
C ALA A 670 8.06 12.24 -20.33
N ALA A 671 6.75 11.95 -20.38
CA ALA A 671 5.92 12.18 -21.55
C ALA A 671 5.74 13.67 -21.87
N VAL A 672 5.50 14.52 -20.87
CA VAL A 672 5.39 15.97 -21.09
C VAL A 672 6.74 16.57 -21.51
N LEU A 673 7.85 16.16 -20.89
CA LEU A 673 9.17 16.67 -21.29
C LEU A 673 9.62 16.17 -22.67
N ASP A 674 9.09 15.05 -23.15
CA ASP A 674 9.30 14.61 -24.54
C ASP A 674 8.67 15.58 -25.56
N THR A 675 7.56 16.27 -25.24
CA THR A 675 7.01 17.29 -26.16
C THR A 675 7.93 18.51 -26.26
N PHE A 676 8.57 18.87 -25.14
CA PHE A 676 9.60 19.92 -25.09
C PHE A 676 10.85 19.53 -25.87
N ARG A 677 11.27 18.26 -25.80
CA ARG A 677 12.44 17.73 -26.52
C ARG A 677 12.36 17.95 -28.03
N THR A 678 11.18 17.81 -28.61
CA THR A 678 10.95 17.94 -30.05
C THR A 678 10.75 19.39 -30.52
N ALA A 679 10.39 20.29 -29.59
CA ALA A 679 10.14 21.71 -29.85
C ALA A 679 11.45 22.52 -29.92
N LYS A 680 11.54 23.52 -30.79
CA LYS A 680 12.81 24.19 -31.16
C LYS A 680 13.34 25.06 -30.02
N CYS A 681 12.53 25.99 -29.54
CA CYS A 681 12.82 26.89 -28.42
C CYS A 681 12.60 26.15 -27.09
N ALA A 682 11.46 25.46 -26.95
CA ALA A 682 11.06 24.83 -25.68
C ALA A 682 12.10 23.84 -25.14
N ARG A 683 12.79 23.10 -26.01
CA ARG A 683 13.91 22.19 -25.64
C ARG A 683 15.01 22.88 -24.83
N THR A 684 15.22 24.18 -25.04
CA THR A 684 16.27 24.97 -24.37
C THR A 684 15.71 26.04 -23.43
N ALA A 685 14.38 26.22 -23.38
CA ALA A 685 13.72 27.22 -22.56
C ALA A 685 13.73 26.88 -21.07
N VAL A 686 13.81 25.59 -20.73
CA VAL A 686 13.79 25.12 -19.33
C VAL A 686 15.12 25.43 -18.64
N PHE A 687 15.05 26.22 -17.57
CA PHE A 687 16.20 26.56 -16.74
C PHE A 687 16.42 25.53 -15.64
N LEU A 688 15.38 25.28 -14.83
CA LEU A 688 15.45 24.43 -13.64
C LEU A 688 14.16 23.65 -13.44
N SER A 689 14.29 22.38 -13.08
CA SER A 689 13.20 21.47 -12.72
C SER A 689 13.36 20.96 -11.28
N SER A 690 12.29 21.08 -10.50
CA SER A 690 12.18 20.54 -9.14
C SER A 690 11.16 19.42 -9.12
N GLY A 691 11.54 18.23 -8.67
CA GLY A 691 10.67 17.06 -8.66
C GLY A 691 10.52 16.44 -7.28
N VAL A 692 9.40 15.74 -7.07
CA VAL A 692 9.15 14.91 -5.88
C VAL A 692 8.83 13.50 -6.32
N SER A 693 9.31 12.48 -5.60
CA SER A 693 8.91 11.09 -5.79
C SER A 693 9.03 10.62 -7.26
N GLY A 694 7.96 10.07 -7.81
CA GLY A 694 7.81 9.71 -9.22
C GLY A 694 8.19 10.82 -10.21
N GLY A 695 7.83 12.07 -9.94
CA GLY A 695 8.22 13.21 -10.76
C GLY A 695 9.75 13.36 -10.84
N SER A 696 10.48 13.09 -9.75
CA SER A 696 11.96 13.07 -9.79
C SER A 696 12.51 11.97 -10.68
N VAL A 697 11.87 10.79 -10.69
CA VAL A 697 12.25 9.70 -11.60
C VAL A 697 12.00 10.11 -13.05
N GLY A 698 10.85 10.72 -13.36
CA GLY A 698 10.57 11.24 -14.70
C GLY A 698 11.57 12.31 -15.14
N LEU A 699 11.95 13.23 -14.25
CA LEU A 699 13.02 14.21 -14.50
C LEU A 699 14.37 13.53 -14.78
N ALA A 700 14.76 12.53 -14.00
CA ALA A 700 16.00 11.77 -14.24
C ALA A 700 15.99 11.04 -15.59
N LEU A 701 14.84 10.49 -16.00
CA LEU A 701 14.66 9.85 -17.30
C LEU A 701 14.70 10.83 -18.48
N SER A 702 14.33 12.09 -18.25
CA SER A 702 14.33 13.15 -19.28
C SER A 702 15.73 13.62 -19.67
N ARG A 703 16.80 13.17 -19.01
CA ARG A 703 18.20 13.52 -19.33
C ARG A 703 18.62 13.08 -20.74
N GLY A 704 19.67 13.73 -21.25
CA GLY A 704 20.30 13.47 -22.54
C GLY A 704 19.67 14.24 -23.71
N ASP A 705 20.44 14.46 -24.78
CA ASP A 705 20.09 15.40 -25.86
C ASP A 705 19.58 14.74 -27.16
N ASP A 706 19.51 13.40 -27.21
CA ASP A 706 19.00 12.65 -28.36
C ASP A 706 17.52 12.99 -28.60
N ILE A 707 17.22 13.64 -29.73
CA ILE A 707 15.88 14.12 -30.09
C ILE A 707 15.04 13.00 -30.72
N GLU A 708 15.68 12.00 -31.32
CA GLU A 708 15.00 10.92 -32.05
C GLU A 708 14.45 9.84 -31.09
N LYS A 709 14.93 9.79 -29.85
CA LYS A 709 14.51 8.81 -28.84
C LYS A 709 13.67 9.43 -27.74
N ALA A 710 12.35 9.30 -27.88
CA ALA A 710 11.40 9.59 -26.82
C ALA A 710 11.75 8.81 -25.53
N LYS A 711 11.79 9.52 -24.40
CA LYS A 711 12.18 8.97 -23.09
C LYS A 711 11.00 8.35 -22.34
N ILE A 712 9.77 8.58 -22.79
CA ILE A 712 8.58 7.89 -22.30
C ILE A 712 8.72 6.36 -22.37
N GLY A 713 9.35 5.83 -23.41
CA GLY A 713 9.61 4.39 -23.55
C GLY A 713 10.52 3.81 -22.46
N TYR A 714 11.35 4.64 -21.83
CA TYR A 714 12.10 4.24 -20.64
C TYR A 714 11.19 4.15 -19.42
N ALA A 715 10.33 5.15 -19.20
CA ALA A 715 9.37 5.14 -18.10
C ALA A 715 8.42 3.92 -18.18
N GLU A 716 8.05 3.49 -19.39
CA GLU A 716 7.26 2.28 -19.63
C GLU A 716 7.95 1.01 -19.14
N LYS A 717 9.26 0.85 -19.42
CA LYS A 717 10.05 -0.28 -18.93
C LYS A 717 10.17 -0.29 -17.40
N LEU A 718 10.31 0.90 -16.80
CA LEU A 718 10.34 1.04 -15.34
C LEU A 718 8.99 0.69 -14.69
N ALA A 719 7.89 0.82 -15.43
CA ALA A 719 6.54 0.50 -14.99
C ALA A 719 6.16 -0.98 -15.15
N GLU A 720 7.06 -1.83 -15.65
CA GLU A 720 6.79 -3.26 -15.76
C GLU A 720 6.69 -3.94 -14.38
N PRO A 721 5.86 -5.00 -14.24
CA PRO A 721 5.63 -5.67 -12.95
C PRO A 721 6.88 -6.30 -12.30
N ASN A 722 7.95 -6.51 -13.06
CA ASN A 722 9.15 -7.21 -12.60
C ASN A 722 9.88 -6.45 -11.48
N ALA A 723 9.93 -5.12 -11.54
CA ALA A 723 10.53 -4.27 -10.49
C ALA A 723 9.80 -4.46 -9.15
N LEU A 724 8.46 -4.39 -9.19
CA LEU A 724 7.62 -4.61 -8.01
C LEU A 724 7.72 -6.04 -7.49
N ALA A 725 7.82 -7.04 -8.37
CA ALA A 725 7.97 -8.43 -7.97
C ALA A 725 9.30 -8.65 -7.24
N ALA A 726 10.40 -8.06 -7.73
CA ALA A 726 11.69 -8.05 -7.04
C ALA A 726 11.62 -7.34 -5.68
N ALA A 727 10.89 -6.22 -5.59
CA ALA A 727 10.67 -5.52 -4.33
C ALA A 727 9.91 -6.39 -3.31
N MET A 728 8.90 -7.15 -3.75
CA MET A 728 8.17 -8.08 -2.89
C MET A 728 9.04 -9.24 -2.41
N ALA A 729 9.95 -9.74 -3.25
CA ALA A 729 10.95 -10.72 -2.83
C ALA A 729 11.91 -10.15 -1.77
N GLY A 730 12.40 -8.92 -1.96
CA GLY A 730 13.19 -8.22 -0.95
C GLY A 730 12.43 -8.05 0.36
N LEU A 731 11.20 -7.51 0.32
CA LEU A 731 10.37 -7.27 1.51
C LEU A 731 10.08 -8.55 2.32
N LEU A 732 9.63 -9.60 1.64
CA LEU A 732 9.11 -10.82 2.29
C LEU A 732 10.18 -11.88 2.54
N ALA A 733 11.37 -11.73 1.94
CA ALA A 733 12.49 -12.65 2.10
C ALA A 733 13.74 -11.91 2.63
N GLY A 734 14.43 -11.14 1.77
CA GLY A 734 15.72 -10.51 2.07
C GLY A 734 15.68 -9.61 3.30
N ASP A 735 14.90 -8.55 3.26
CA ASP A 735 14.77 -7.53 4.31
C ASP A 735 14.22 -8.12 5.61
N LEU A 736 13.24 -9.01 5.52
CA LEU A 736 12.65 -9.66 6.70
C LEU A 736 13.69 -10.51 7.45
N VAL A 737 14.53 -11.26 6.72
CA VAL A 737 15.60 -12.05 7.33
C VAL A 737 16.77 -11.16 7.76
N GLY A 738 17.19 -10.21 6.93
CA GLY A 738 18.25 -9.26 7.27
C GLY A 738 17.92 -8.46 8.53
N GLY A 739 16.73 -7.86 8.61
CA GLY A 739 16.28 -7.09 9.77
C GLY A 739 15.92 -7.94 10.99
N GLY A 740 15.42 -9.17 10.79
CA GLY A 740 15.05 -10.06 11.88
C GLY A 740 16.20 -10.85 12.50
N THR A 741 17.27 -11.11 11.72
CA THR A 741 18.38 -12.00 12.14
C THR A 741 19.76 -11.37 12.04
N GLY A 742 19.92 -10.28 11.28
CA GLY A 742 21.23 -9.69 10.95
C GLY A 742 21.93 -10.33 9.76
N LEU A 743 21.35 -11.36 9.16
CA LEU A 743 21.97 -12.12 8.07
C LEU A 743 21.65 -11.45 6.73
N ARG A 744 22.63 -10.76 6.15
CA ARG A 744 22.52 -10.04 4.88
C ARG A 744 22.99 -10.93 3.73
N ILE A 745 22.10 -11.81 3.28
CA ILE A 745 22.41 -12.75 2.20
C ILE A 745 22.57 -11.98 0.88
N PRO A 746 23.72 -12.07 0.19
CA PRO A 746 23.92 -11.38 -1.07
C PRO A 746 23.04 -11.99 -2.15
N SER A 747 22.49 -11.12 -2.97
CA SER A 747 21.72 -11.47 -4.15
C SER A 747 22.61 -11.38 -5.39
N TYR A 748 22.41 -12.28 -6.34
CA TYR A 748 23.00 -12.17 -7.68
C TYR A 748 22.19 -11.19 -8.53
N SER A 749 22.86 -10.17 -9.06
CA SER A 749 22.28 -9.31 -10.09
C SER A 749 23.37 -8.66 -10.94
N ASN A 750 23.13 -8.52 -12.24
CA ASN A 750 24.04 -7.88 -13.19
C ASN A 750 25.51 -8.37 -13.13
N GLY A 751 25.71 -9.68 -12.88
CA GLY A 751 27.03 -10.30 -12.85
C GLY A 751 27.75 -10.27 -11.49
N ASP A 752 27.11 -9.72 -10.45
CA ASP A 752 27.73 -9.52 -9.14
C ASP A 752 26.85 -9.98 -7.97
N PHE A 753 27.49 -10.50 -6.92
CA PHE A 753 26.86 -10.89 -5.66
C PHE A 753 27.07 -9.81 -4.60
N ALA A 754 25.99 -9.09 -4.29
CA ALA A 754 26.01 -8.07 -3.25
C ALA A 754 24.71 -8.07 -2.45
N TRP A 755 24.78 -7.62 -1.19
CA TRP A 755 23.60 -7.33 -0.39
C TRP A 755 22.79 -6.23 -1.09
N ARG A 756 21.50 -6.49 -1.29
CA ARG A 756 20.55 -5.53 -1.86
C ARG A 756 19.25 -5.66 -1.09
N ASP A 757 18.81 -4.56 -0.50
CA ASP A 757 17.47 -4.49 0.05
C ASP A 757 16.43 -4.36 -1.07
N ARG A 758 15.15 -4.33 -0.72
CA ARG A 758 14.10 -4.23 -1.75
C ARG A 758 14.16 -2.97 -2.63
N ALA A 759 14.76 -1.86 -2.19
CA ALA A 759 14.97 -0.69 -3.07
C ALA A 759 16.19 -0.89 -3.97
N GLY A 760 17.29 -1.46 -3.46
CA GLY A 760 18.45 -1.85 -4.25
C GLY A 760 18.09 -2.80 -5.40
N LEU A 761 17.13 -3.70 -5.18
CA LEU A 761 16.60 -4.58 -6.22
C LEU A 761 15.84 -3.81 -7.32
N ILE A 762 15.05 -2.79 -6.94
CA ILE A 762 14.36 -1.92 -7.92
C ILE A 762 15.39 -1.08 -8.70
N GLU A 763 16.33 -0.43 -8.01
CA GLU A 763 17.38 0.37 -8.65
C GLU A 763 18.19 -0.48 -9.63
N THR A 764 18.54 -1.71 -9.25
CA THR A 764 19.30 -2.61 -10.15
C THR A 764 18.48 -3.02 -11.38
N TYR A 765 17.16 -3.16 -11.24
CA TYR A 765 16.25 -3.39 -12.37
C TYR A 765 16.16 -2.16 -13.28
N TRP A 766 16.01 -0.96 -12.71
CA TRP A 766 16.03 0.28 -13.47
C TRP A 766 17.34 0.46 -14.25
N GLU A 767 18.47 0.19 -13.61
CA GLU A 767 19.80 0.26 -14.23
C GLU A 767 19.99 -0.78 -15.34
N SER A 768 19.32 -1.94 -15.28
CA SER A 768 19.37 -2.94 -16.36
C SER A 768 18.50 -2.56 -17.55
N GLU A 769 17.39 -1.86 -17.33
CA GLU A 769 16.48 -1.45 -18.40
C GLU A 769 16.86 -0.11 -19.05
N VAL A 770 17.46 0.79 -18.26
CA VAL A 770 17.81 2.16 -18.66
C VAL A 770 19.24 2.49 -18.24
N GLY A 771 20.17 2.38 -19.20
CA GLY A 771 21.59 2.58 -18.95
C GLY A 771 21.97 3.96 -18.39
N SER A 772 21.23 5.02 -18.74
CA SER A 772 21.49 6.38 -18.22
C SER A 772 21.23 6.51 -16.73
N LEU A 773 20.43 5.63 -16.12
CA LEU A 773 20.22 5.62 -14.68
C LEU A 773 21.39 4.99 -13.90
N LYS A 774 22.23 4.20 -14.58
CA LYS A 774 23.44 3.59 -14.02
C LYS A 774 24.61 4.58 -13.94
N GLU A 775 24.56 5.65 -14.73
CA GLU A 775 25.56 6.72 -14.68
C GLU A 775 25.63 7.35 -13.29
N GLN A 776 26.81 7.84 -12.91
CA GLN A 776 27.01 8.57 -11.66
C GLN A 776 26.23 9.88 -11.68
N PHE A 777 25.62 10.24 -10.55
CA PHE A 777 24.99 11.54 -10.36
C PHE A 777 26.03 12.66 -10.51
N ASP A 778 25.77 13.60 -11.41
CA ASP A 778 26.69 14.65 -11.81
C ASP A 778 26.01 16.03 -11.89
N THR A 779 26.80 17.08 -12.08
CA THR A 779 26.31 18.46 -12.27
C THR A 779 26.01 18.79 -13.74
N LYS A 780 26.13 17.82 -14.65
CA LYS A 780 25.95 18.06 -16.08
C LYS A 780 24.46 18.18 -16.39
N VAL A 781 24.09 19.35 -16.91
CA VAL A 781 22.74 19.61 -17.43
C VAL A 781 22.63 19.03 -18.84
N SER A 782 21.61 18.22 -19.10
CA SER A 782 21.32 17.65 -20.41
C SER A 782 19.82 17.36 -20.57
N GLY A 783 19.33 17.43 -21.81
CA GLY A 783 17.91 17.25 -22.12
C GLY A 783 17.02 18.45 -21.77
N PRO A 784 15.70 18.34 -22.02
CA PRO A 784 14.71 19.40 -21.83
C PRO A 784 14.39 19.69 -20.35
N GLY A 785 14.94 18.93 -19.40
CA GLY A 785 14.69 19.13 -17.96
C GLY A 785 15.51 20.26 -17.32
N GLY A 786 16.51 20.83 -18.00
CA GLY A 786 17.38 21.84 -17.41
C GLY A 786 18.13 21.34 -16.16
N VAL A 787 18.41 22.24 -15.22
CA VAL A 787 19.02 21.89 -13.92
C VAL A 787 18.04 21.08 -13.09
N LEU A 788 18.46 19.93 -12.55
CA LEU A 788 17.57 19.05 -11.79
C LEU A 788 17.77 19.18 -10.27
N VAL A 789 16.65 19.25 -9.55
CA VAL A 789 16.57 19.22 -8.08
C VAL A 789 15.55 18.18 -7.65
N PHE A 790 15.98 17.15 -6.92
CA PHE A 790 15.07 16.13 -6.37
C PHE A 790 14.83 16.37 -4.89
N ASN A 791 13.58 16.22 -4.47
CA ASN A 791 13.14 16.51 -3.11
C ASN A 791 12.83 15.23 -2.35
N SER A 792 13.57 14.98 -1.27
CA SER A 792 13.36 13.90 -0.32
C SER A 792 12.91 14.47 1.04
N ALA A 793 12.62 13.61 2.02
CA ALA A 793 12.25 14.04 3.37
C ALA A 793 12.98 13.25 4.46
N VAL A 794 13.35 13.91 5.58
CA VAL A 794 13.95 13.22 6.73
C VAL A 794 12.88 12.55 7.59
N ALA A 795 13.03 11.23 7.79
CA ALA A 795 12.16 10.45 8.65
C ALA A 795 12.15 11.01 10.09
N GLY A 796 10.95 11.24 10.63
CA GLY A 796 10.75 11.68 12.01
C GLY A 796 10.94 13.18 12.27
N ARG A 797 11.59 13.94 11.38
CA ARG A 797 11.75 15.41 11.50
C ARG A 797 10.94 16.22 10.50
N GLY A 798 10.52 15.60 9.39
CA GLY A 798 9.68 16.27 8.37
C GLY A 798 10.39 17.38 7.59
N CYS A 799 11.72 17.44 7.69
CA CYS A 799 12.58 18.28 6.88
C CYS A 799 12.54 17.87 5.41
N ARG A 800 12.62 18.84 4.49
CA ARG A 800 12.92 18.54 3.08
C ARG A 800 14.43 18.36 2.89
N VAL A 801 14.83 17.43 2.02
CA VAL A 801 16.23 17.22 1.65
C VAL A 801 16.36 17.40 0.15
N LEU A 802 17.27 18.28 -0.27
CA LEU A 802 17.49 18.64 -1.66
C LEU A 802 18.68 17.83 -2.21
N ILE A 803 18.43 17.09 -3.28
CA ILE A 803 19.46 16.41 -4.07
C ILE A 803 19.58 17.22 -5.37
N SER A 804 20.53 18.16 -5.39
CA SER A 804 20.57 19.23 -6.38
C SER A 804 21.88 19.22 -7.18
N GLN A 805 21.77 19.43 -8.50
CA GLN A 805 22.93 19.63 -9.38
C GLN A 805 23.63 20.98 -9.18
N VAL A 806 22.93 21.96 -8.60
CA VAL A 806 23.39 23.34 -8.36
C VAL A 806 23.35 23.68 -6.87
N GLU A 807 24.23 24.56 -6.42
CA GLU A 807 24.18 25.10 -5.05
C GLU A 807 23.02 26.11 -4.93
N LEU A 808 22.12 25.87 -3.97
CA LEU A 808 20.90 26.67 -3.75
C LEU A 808 21.01 27.54 -2.49
N THR A 809 22.13 28.24 -2.31
CA THR A 809 22.34 29.10 -1.14
C THR A 809 21.59 30.43 -1.24
N THR A 810 20.94 30.86 -0.15
CA THR A 810 20.16 32.12 -0.04
C THR A 810 20.99 33.39 0.04
N GLY A 811 22.32 33.31 -0.05
CA GLY A 811 23.23 34.44 0.14
C GLY A 811 23.34 34.93 1.58
N LEU A 812 22.56 34.35 2.51
CA LEU A 812 22.71 34.56 3.94
C LEU A 812 23.94 33.81 4.44
N ALA A 813 24.69 34.40 5.37
CA ALA A 813 25.81 33.72 5.99
C ALA A 813 25.33 32.45 6.70
N SER A 814 25.96 31.32 6.39
CA SER A 814 25.76 30.08 7.13
C SER A 814 26.05 30.33 8.59
N ARG A 815 25.07 30.08 9.46
CA ARG A 815 25.29 30.14 10.91
C ARG A 815 26.41 29.13 11.25
N PRO A 816 27.41 29.49 12.08
CA PRO A 816 28.39 28.53 12.55
C PRO A 816 27.64 27.37 13.19
N VAL A 817 27.81 26.17 12.63
CA VAL A 817 27.22 24.95 13.16
C VAL A 817 27.84 24.73 14.54
N GLY A 818 27.07 25.03 15.60
CA GLY A 818 27.56 24.95 16.98
C GLY A 818 27.69 23.50 17.47
N THR A 819 26.93 22.57 16.87
CA THR A 819 26.92 21.12 17.15
C THR A 819 26.50 20.30 15.91
N ASP A 820 26.92 19.04 15.78
CA ASP A 820 26.52 18.16 14.66
C ASP A 820 25.01 17.86 14.61
N ALA A 821 24.31 18.00 15.74
CA ALA A 821 22.84 17.93 15.81
C ALA A 821 22.16 19.09 15.06
N ASP A 822 22.83 20.24 14.92
CA ASP A 822 22.34 21.38 14.15
C ASP A 822 22.45 21.13 12.63
N ARG A 823 23.40 20.30 12.18
CA ARG A 823 23.54 19.93 10.74
C ARG A 823 22.37 19.12 10.22
N ALA A 824 21.75 18.31 11.08
CA ALA A 824 20.61 17.49 10.72
C ALA A 824 19.25 18.12 11.09
N ASN A 825 19.25 19.41 11.45
CA ASN A 825 18.07 20.18 11.85
C ASN A 825 17.83 21.37 10.90
N CYS A 826 16.78 21.26 10.07
CA CYS A 826 16.52 22.21 8.97
C CYS A 826 15.96 23.55 9.41
N SER A 827 15.71 23.71 10.71
CA SER A 827 15.33 24.99 11.33
C SER A 827 16.53 25.90 11.63
N GLY A 828 17.77 25.38 11.56
CA GLY A 828 19.00 26.11 11.90
C GLY A 828 19.81 26.62 10.70
N GLN A 829 19.47 26.25 9.46
CA GLN A 829 20.27 26.55 8.27
C GLN A 829 19.68 27.72 7.49
N THR A 830 20.07 28.95 7.88
CA THR A 830 19.58 30.20 7.27
C THR A 830 20.04 30.40 5.82
N ALA A 831 21.13 29.76 5.43
CA ALA A 831 21.72 29.87 4.09
C ALA A 831 21.05 28.98 3.04
N GLN A 832 20.06 28.16 3.40
CA GLN A 832 19.41 27.20 2.50
C GLN A 832 17.92 27.52 2.30
N PRO A 833 17.24 26.91 1.31
CA PRO A 833 15.80 27.07 1.13
C PRO A 833 15.04 26.67 2.41
N ALA A 834 13.89 27.29 2.66
CA ALA A 834 13.22 27.21 3.95
C ALA A 834 12.93 25.75 4.37
N ALA A 835 13.26 25.43 5.64
CA ALA A 835 13.06 24.10 6.23
C ALA A 835 13.66 22.94 5.41
N SER A 836 14.74 23.21 4.67
CA SER A 836 15.42 22.22 3.85
C SER A 836 16.88 21.98 4.26
N LEU A 837 17.42 20.86 3.78
CA LEU A 837 18.80 20.43 3.91
C LEU A 837 19.34 20.10 2.51
N ASP A 838 20.43 20.72 2.07
CA ASP A 838 21.14 20.27 0.87
C ASP A 838 21.98 19.02 1.19
N LEU A 839 21.72 17.92 0.48
CA LEU A 839 22.37 16.63 0.74
C LEU A 839 23.87 16.66 0.45
N GLN A 840 24.30 17.36 -0.61
CA GLN A 840 25.71 17.37 -1.00
C GLN A 840 26.53 18.24 -0.04
N ASP A 841 25.96 19.35 0.44
CA ASP A 841 26.63 20.21 1.42
C ASP A 841 26.71 19.52 2.79
N ALA A 842 25.66 18.81 3.20
CA ALA A 842 25.58 18.21 4.52
C ALA A 842 26.22 16.82 4.62
N TYR A 843 26.22 16.03 3.54
CA TYR A 843 26.63 14.61 3.52
C TYR A 843 27.49 14.22 2.30
N GLY A 844 27.99 15.17 1.51
CA GLY A 844 28.75 14.94 0.25
C GLY A 844 29.75 13.77 0.26
N PRO A 845 30.68 13.67 1.22
CA PRO A 845 31.65 12.56 1.28
C PRO A 845 31.03 11.17 1.49
N CYS A 846 29.79 11.11 1.99
CA CYS A 846 29.09 9.86 2.34
C CYS A 846 28.11 9.39 1.25
N VAL A 847 27.92 10.22 0.22
CA VAL A 847 26.97 10.00 -0.88
C VAL A 847 27.66 10.07 -2.25
N GLU A 848 29.00 10.02 -2.25
CA GLU A 848 29.80 10.01 -3.47
C GLU A 848 29.55 8.73 -4.29
N GLY A 849 29.66 8.82 -5.61
CA GLY A 849 29.48 7.66 -6.49
C GLY A 849 28.04 7.15 -6.57
N MET A 850 27.06 7.83 -5.97
CA MET A 850 25.65 7.47 -6.16
C MET A 850 25.25 7.57 -7.63
N SER A 851 24.44 6.63 -8.11
CA SER A 851 23.91 6.65 -9.48
C SER A 851 22.71 7.59 -9.60
N TRP A 852 22.33 7.93 -10.83
CA TRP A 852 21.06 8.62 -11.09
C TRP A 852 19.84 7.81 -10.60
N ALA A 853 19.91 6.47 -10.66
CA ALA A 853 18.89 5.60 -10.06
C ALA A 853 18.75 5.86 -8.56
N THR A 854 19.87 5.93 -7.83
CA THR A 854 19.85 6.17 -6.37
C THR A 854 19.44 7.57 -5.99
N ALA A 855 19.92 8.60 -6.70
CA ALA A 855 19.48 9.97 -6.50
C ALA A 855 17.96 10.13 -6.70
N ALA A 856 17.41 9.55 -7.76
CA ALA A 856 15.98 9.58 -8.03
C ALA A 856 15.18 8.73 -7.03
N MET A 857 15.69 7.54 -6.67
CA MET A 857 15.06 6.65 -5.69
C MET A 857 14.98 7.32 -4.31
N LEU A 858 15.98 8.08 -3.87
CA LEU A 858 15.95 8.80 -2.58
C LEU A 858 14.76 9.77 -2.45
N SER A 859 14.32 10.35 -3.57
CA SER A 859 13.12 11.19 -3.64
C SER A 859 11.82 10.37 -3.58
N ALA A 860 11.87 9.08 -3.94
CA ALA A 860 10.73 8.19 -4.19
C ALA A 860 10.62 6.98 -3.22
N ARG A 861 11.02 7.18 -1.95
CA ARG A 861 11.08 6.10 -0.93
C ARG A 861 9.81 5.99 -0.10
N PHE A 862 8.89 5.13 -0.51
CA PHE A 862 7.64 4.82 0.18
C PHE A 862 7.81 3.61 1.10
N PRO A 863 7.91 3.73 2.44
CA PRO A 863 8.32 2.63 3.32
C PRO A 863 7.52 1.32 3.17
N THR A 864 6.28 1.38 2.68
CA THR A 864 5.45 0.21 2.36
C THR A 864 5.98 -0.62 1.19
N VAL A 865 6.65 0.00 0.21
CA VAL A 865 7.17 -0.64 -1.01
C VAL A 865 8.70 -0.52 -1.10
N THR A 866 9.26 0.67 -0.87
CA THR A 866 10.70 0.97 -0.86
C THR A 866 11.13 1.49 0.53
N PRO A 867 12.10 0.86 1.22
CA PRO A 867 12.48 1.26 2.57
C PRO A 867 13.13 2.63 2.56
N GLY A 868 13.00 3.38 3.66
CA GLY A 868 13.72 4.66 3.79
C GLY A 868 15.22 4.45 3.68
N GLY A 869 15.89 5.27 2.87
CA GLY A 869 17.31 5.17 2.58
C GLY A 869 18.13 5.68 3.75
N ARG A 870 19.04 4.87 4.28
CA ARG A 870 19.95 5.26 5.35
C ARG A 870 21.26 5.77 4.78
N ILE A 871 21.71 6.88 5.32
CA ILE A 871 23.02 7.45 5.04
C ILE A 871 23.76 7.46 6.36
N SER A 872 24.82 6.67 6.43
CA SER A 872 25.77 6.67 7.52
C SER A 872 27.11 7.11 6.95
N CYS A 873 27.79 8.00 7.67
CA CYS A 873 29.10 8.50 7.29
C CYS A 873 30.24 7.70 7.93
N GLU A 874 29.96 6.67 8.72
CA GLU A 874 30.99 5.82 9.30
C GLU A 874 31.60 4.90 8.21
N PRO A 875 32.94 4.75 8.12
CA PRO A 875 33.97 5.29 9.01
C PRO A 875 34.57 6.65 8.55
N VAL A 876 34.06 7.25 7.48
CA VAL A 876 34.57 8.52 6.90
C VAL A 876 34.49 9.69 7.89
N ASP A 877 33.38 9.83 8.60
CA ASP A 877 33.13 10.87 9.60
C ASP A 877 32.13 10.38 10.67
N GLU A 878 32.64 9.88 11.80
CA GLU A 878 31.84 9.38 12.93
C GLU A 878 31.08 10.49 13.69
N THR A 879 31.37 11.78 13.40
CA THR A 879 30.71 12.90 14.10
C THR A 879 29.34 13.22 13.51
N ARG A 880 29.05 12.79 12.28
CA ARG A 880 27.78 13.06 11.61
C ARG A 880 26.70 12.04 12.02
N PRO A 881 25.51 12.50 12.45
CA PRO A 881 24.43 11.59 12.79
C PRO A 881 23.88 10.88 11.55
N ASP A 882 23.48 9.61 11.73
CA ASP A 882 22.76 8.86 10.70
C ASP A 882 21.53 9.62 10.19
N LEU A 883 21.38 9.66 8.86
CA LEU A 883 20.21 10.23 8.20
C LEU A 883 19.35 9.11 7.63
N GLN A 884 18.03 9.23 7.75
CA GLN A 884 17.08 8.34 7.10
C GLN A 884 16.13 9.15 6.22
N LEU A 885 16.17 8.88 4.92
CA LEU A 885 15.44 9.58 3.89
C LEU A 885 14.22 8.78 3.42
N ILE A 886 13.07 9.44 3.32
CA ILE A 886 11.81 8.91 2.82
C ILE A 886 11.29 9.80 1.67
N ASP A 887 10.21 9.39 1.04
CA ASP A 887 9.59 10.10 -0.07
C ASP A 887 9.39 11.60 0.21
N GLY A 888 9.74 12.44 -0.77
CA GLY A 888 9.58 13.89 -0.66
C GLY A 888 8.13 14.32 -0.40
N GLY A 889 7.16 13.52 -0.84
CA GLY A 889 5.72 13.70 -0.63
C GLY A 889 5.31 13.80 0.84
N TYR A 890 6.13 13.29 1.77
CA TYR A 890 5.91 13.47 3.20
C TYR A 890 6.23 14.91 3.69
N ALA A 891 7.02 15.67 2.93
CA ALA A 891 7.33 17.08 3.18
C ALA A 891 6.55 18.01 2.25
N GLU A 892 6.52 17.73 0.94
CA GLU A 892 5.72 18.43 -0.07
C GLU A 892 5.41 17.53 -1.28
N ALA A 893 4.24 17.66 -1.91
CA ALA A 893 3.81 16.72 -2.95
C ALA A 893 4.15 17.15 -4.39
N ALA A 894 4.62 18.39 -4.62
CA ALA A 894 4.54 19.02 -5.95
C ALA A 894 5.87 19.50 -6.55
N GLY A 895 6.95 19.54 -5.77
CA GLY A 895 8.22 20.19 -6.15
C GLY A 895 8.14 21.73 -6.17
N LEU A 896 6.93 22.27 -6.01
CA LEU A 896 6.61 23.71 -5.96
C LEU A 896 7.14 24.38 -4.70
N GLY A 897 7.30 23.64 -3.59
CA GLY A 897 7.86 24.19 -2.37
C GLY A 897 9.28 24.69 -2.60
N THR A 898 10.12 23.86 -3.24
CA THR A 898 11.49 24.26 -3.56
C THR A 898 11.53 25.43 -4.54
N LEU A 899 10.68 25.43 -5.59
CA LEU A 899 10.59 26.57 -6.51
C LEU A 899 10.15 27.87 -5.80
N SER A 900 9.16 27.79 -4.89
CA SER A 900 8.70 28.94 -4.09
C SER A 900 9.83 29.53 -3.24
N ASP A 901 10.69 28.69 -2.70
CA ASP A 901 11.75 29.13 -1.79
C ASP A 901 12.93 29.76 -2.57
N ILE A 902 13.19 29.31 -3.80
CA ILE A 902 14.26 29.86 -4.65
C ILE A 902 13.80 31.03 -5.54
N ALA A 903 12.49 31.20 -5.76
CA ALA A 903 11.94 32.22 -6.65
C ALA A 903 12.48 33.64 -6.35
N PRO A 904 12.58 34.11 -5.09
CA PRO A 904 13.13 35.44 -4.80
C PRO A 904 14.58 35.62 -5.27
N MET A 905 15.42 34.58 -5.09
CA MET A 905 16.82 34.61 -5.53
C MET A 905 16.91 34.62 -7.06
N LEU A 906 16.16 33.73 -7.70
CA LEU A 906 16.16 33.59 -9.15
C LEU A 906 15.70 34.88 -9.84
N VAL A 907 14.63 35.50 -9.33
CA VAL A 907 14.13 36.77 -9.86
C VAL A 907 15.14 37.89 -9.69
N GLN A 908 15.94 37.89 -8.62
CA GLN A 908 17.01 38.86 -8.48
C GLN A 908 18.09 38.69 -9.55
N VAL A 909 18.49 37.44 -9.86
CA VAL A 909 19.45 37.15 -10.95
C VAL A 909 18.90 37.61 -12.30
N VAL A 910 17.64 37.29 -12.60
CA VAL A 910 16.96 37.71 -13.83
C VAL A 910 16.83 39.24 -13.93
N ARG A 911 16.43 39.89 -12.83
CA ARG A 911 16.29 41.35 -12.75
C ARG A 911 17.63 42.06 -12.98
N ASN A 912 18.71 41.54 -12.41
CA ASN A 912 20.06 42.07 -12.61
C ASN A 912 20.47 41.98 -14.08
N TYR A 913 20.23 40.84 -14.75
CA TYR A 913 20.50 40.68 -16.17
C TYR A 913 19.65 41.61 -17.05
N ASN A 914 18.34 41.67 -16.79
CA ASN A 914 17.42 42.56 -17.51
C ASN A 914 17.76 44.04 -17.33
N ALA A 915 18.41 44.41 -16.21
CA ALA A 915 18.92 45.76 -15.98
C ALA A 915 20.25 46.01 -16.71
N SER A 916 21.16 45.04 -16.74
CA SER A 916 22.49 45.19 -17.35
C SER A 916 22.51 45.07 -18.88
N SER A 917 21.48 44.43 -19.47
CA SER A 917 21.42 44.09 -20.88
C SER A 917 20.15 44.64 -21.56
N PRO A 918 19.92 45.97 -21.57
CA PRO A 918 18.67 46.57 -22.02
C PRO A 918 18.39 46.38 -23.53
N ASP A 919 19.44 46.15 -24.32
CA ASP A 919 19.34 45.93 -25.78
C ASP A 919 19.06 44.46 -26.15
N SER A 920 19.10 43.55 -25.17
CA SER A 920 18.76 42.14 -25.35
C SER A 920 17.29 41.88 -24.99
N PRO A 921 16.64 40.87 -25.58
CA PRO A 921 15.29 40.50 -25.18
C PRO A 921 15.23 40.18 -23.67
N PRO A 922 14.31 40.81 -22.92
CA PRO A 922 14.15 40.58 -21.49
C PRO A 922 13.78 39.12 -21.22
N VAL A 923 14.39 38.57 -20.17
CA VAL A 923 14.09 37.24 -19.67
C VAL A 923 12.87 37.30 -18.76
N VAL A 924 11.86 36.48 -19.04
CA VAL A 924 10.61 36.43 -18.28
C VAL A 924 10.36 35.00 -17.79
N PRO A 925 10.31 34.76 -16.45
CA PRO A 925 10.05 33.43 -15.91
C PRO A 925 8.61 32.96 -16.13
N VAL A 926 8.43 31.67 -16.41
CA VAL A 926 7.14 30.96 -16.47
C VAL A 926 7.29 29.65 -15.70
N VAL A 927 6.29 29.27 -14.90
CA VAL A 927 6.28 28.00 -14.18
C VAL A 927 5.34 27.01 -14.86
N LEU A 928 5.89 25.86 -15.20
CA LEU A 928 5.16 24.69 -15.68
C LEU A 928 5.03 23.67 -14.54
N PHE A 929 3.82 23.51 -14.01
CA PHE A 929 3.52 22.49 -13.02
C PHE A 929 3.00 21.23 -13.70
N LEU A 930 3.71 20.11 -13.51
CA LEU A 930 3.35 18.79 -14.00
C LEU A 930 2.61 18.04 -12.89
N GLU A 931 1.29 18.00 -13.00
CA GLU A 931 0.41 17.34 -12.04
C GLU A 931 0.01 15.96 -12.57
N ASP A 932 0.25 14.89 -11.80
CA ASP A 932 -0.02 13.53 -12.26
C ASP A 932 -1.46 13.06 -11.98
N ALA A 933 -2.20 13.80 -11.15
CA ALA A 933 -3.59 13.53 -10.80
C ALA A 933 -4.56 14.23 -11.75
N ALA A 934 -5.69 13.58 -12.00
CA ALA A 934 -6.75 14.13 -12.83
C ALA A 934 -7.49 15.22 -12.02
N ARG A 935 -7.72 16.41 -12.60
CA ARG A 935 -8.15 17.64 -11.89
C ARG A 935 -9.42 17.58 -11.02
N GLY A 936 -10.21 16.51 -11.14
CA GLY A 936 -11.38 16.27 -10.29
C GLY A 936 -11.06 15.96 -8.82
N ASP A 937 -9.83 15.53 -8.52
CA ASP A 937 -9.39 15.21 -7.16
C ASP A 937 -8.98 16.45 -6.34
N ILE A 938 -8.93 17.63 -6.96
CA ILE A 938 -8.32 18.85 -6.37
C ILE A 938 -9.37 19.82 -5.83
N VAL A 939 -10.62 19.71 -6.26
CA VAL A 939 -11.71 20.45 -5.61
C VAL A 939 -12.11 19.69 -4.35
N GLU A 940 -11.22 19.69 -3.34
CA GLU A 940 -11.68 19.46 -1.98
C GLU A 940 -12.79 20.49 -1.75
N PRO A 941 -14.06 20.07 -1.55
CA PRO A 941 -15.11 21.02 -1.25
C PRO A 941 -14.63 21.83 -0.04
N PRO A 942 -14.77 23.17 -0.04
CA PRO A 942 -14.35 23.98 1.09
C PRO A 942 -14.93 23.34 2.35
N GLN A 943 -14.06 22.95 3.29
CA GLN A 943 -14.51 22.22 4.46
C GLN A 943 -15.61 23.04 5.11
N GLY A 944 -16.83 22.49 5.11
CA GLY A 944 -17.98 23.15 5.70
C GLY A 944 -17.65 23.56 7.13
N LEU A 945 -18.18 24.71 7.57
CA LEU A 945 -17.94 25.26 8.90
C LEU A 945 -18.00 24.16 9.96
N SER A 946 -16.83 23.80 10.51
CA SER A 946 -16.75 22.85 11.60
C SER A 946 -17.40 23.49 12.82
N THR A 947 -18.26 22.74 13.52
CA THR A 947 -18.84 23.21 14.80
C THR A 947 -17.72 23.69 15.73
N GLU A 948 -17.88 24.85 16.38
CA GLU A 948 -16.80 25.51 17.16
C GLU A 948 -16.08 24.58 18.15
N LEU A 949 -16.80 23.58 18.68
CA LEU A 949 -16.28 22.57 19.61
C LEU A 949 -15.17 21.67 19.01
N LEU A 950 -15.12 21.52 17.69
CA LEU A 950 -14.16 20.68 16.95
C LEU A 950 -13.09 21.49 16.19
N VAL A 951 -13.16 22.82 16.21
CA VAL A 951 -12.19 23.72 15.56
C VAL A 951 -10.74 23.48 16.01
N PRO A 952 -10.42 23.18 17.30
CA PRO A 952 -9.05 22.86 17.69
C PRO A 952 -8.51 21.54 17.10
N LEU A 953 -9.39 20.58 16.80
CA LEU A 953 -9.03 19.32 16.14
C LEU A 953 -8.93 19.50 14.62
N ALA A 954 -9.79 20.32 14.02
CA ALA A 954 -9.71 20.71 12.61
C ALA A 954 -8.48 21.58 12.31
N GLY A 955 -8.11 22.48 13.23
CA GLY A 955 -6.92 23.34 13.15
C GLY A 955 -5.59 22.58 13.15
N ARG A 956 -5.56 21.30 13.58
CA ARG A 956 -4.38 20.43 13.42
C ARG A 956 -4.05 20.16 11.95
N ASN A 957 -5.03 20.28 11.05
CA ASN A 957 -4.85 20.13 9.60
C ASN A 957 -4.43 21.44 8.90
N ALA A 958 -4.37 22.58 9.60
CA ALA A 958 -4.00 23.86 9.00
C ALA A 958 -2.58 23.88 8.40
N LYS A 959 -1.65 23.10 8.97
CA LYS A 959 -0.30 22.91 8.41
C LYS A 959 -0.33 22.19 7.06
N ALA A 960 -1.25 21.23 6.86
CA ALA A 960 -1.43 20.54 5.59
C ALA A 960 -2.03 21.45 4.51
N VAL A 961 -2.91 22.39 4.91
CA VAL A 961 -3.52 23.39 4.00
C VAL A 961 -2.47 24.39 3.49
N GLN A 962 -1.53 24.82 4.34
CA GLN A 962 -0.45 25.75 3.97
C GLN A 962 0.58 25.17 2.99
N THR A 963 0.57 23.85 2.78
CA THR A 963 1.45 23.12 1.86
C THR A 963 0.70 22.57 0.63
N THR A 964 -0.54 23.00 0.40
CA THR A 964 -1.31 22.61 -0.79
C THR A 964 -0.72 23.21 -2.07
N SER A 965 -0.85 22.50 -3.19
CA SER A 965 -0.37 22.94 -4.50
C SER A 965 -0.90 24.32 -4.87
N GLY A 966 -2.19 24.61 -4.62
CA GLY A 966 -2.78 25.93 -4.88
C GLY A 966 -2.12 27.08 -4.11
N THR A 967 -1.82 26.88 -2.83
CA THR A 967 -1.13 27.89 -2.00
C THR A 967 0.31 28.11 -2.50
N LEU A 968 1.00 27.03 -2.87
CA LEU A 968 2.37 27.10 -3.38
C LEU A 968 2.42 27.76 -4.76
N LEU A 969 1.49 27.46 -5.66
CA LEU A 969 1.37 28.13 -6.96
C LEU A 969 1.14 29.63 -6.80
N GLN A 970 0.29 30.05 -5.86
CA GLN A 970 0.09 31.48 -5.59
C GLN A 970 1.37 32.16 -5.08
N ARG A 971 2.14 31.51 -4.19
CA ARG A 971 3.41 32.03 -3.70
C ARG A 971 4.45 32.14 -4.82
N VAL A 972 4.57 31.11 -5.64
CA VAL A 972 5.47 31.08 -6.79
C VAL A 972 5.08 32.18 -7.79
N ALA A 973 3.81 32.27 -8.18
CA ALA A 973 3.31 33.31 -9.10
C ALA A 973 3.62 34.72 -8.60
N THR A 974 3.42 34.97 -7.29
CA THR A 974 3.78 36.25 -6.66
C THR A 974 5.28 36.47 -6.67
N GLY A 975 6.06 35.42 -6.39
CA GLY A 975 7.52 35.46 -6.37
C GLY A 975 8.13 35.80 -7.73
N ILE A 976 7.55 35.31 -8.83
CA ILE A 976 8.05 35.54 -10.20
C ILE A 976 7.46 36.76 -10.91
N ALA A 977 6.47 37.43 -10.32
CA ALA A 977 5.66 38.45 -10.99
C ALA A 977 6.44 39.70 -11.48
N ASP A 978 7.58 40.03 -10.87
CA ASP A 978 8.32 41.26 -11.15
C ASP A 978 9.80 41.00 -11.52
N PRO A 979 10.09 40.44 -12.71
CA PRO A 979 11.45 40.16 -13.17
C PRO A 979 12.17 41.39 -13.74
N CYS A 980 11.56 42.57 -13.70
CA CYS A 980 12.07 43.77 -14.36
C CYS A 980 12.53 44.83 -13.35
N PRO A 981 13.56 45.63 -13.67
CA PRO A 981 13.82 46.86 -12.93
C PRO A 981 12.71 47.88 -13.19
N ILE A 982 12.37 48.69 -12.17
CA ILE A 982 11.33 49.74 -12.26
C ILE A 982 11.62 50.72 -13.42
N SER A 983 12.89 50.92 -13.75
CA SER A 983 13.36 51.82 -14.78
C SER A 983 13.32 51.29 -16.23
N SER A 984 12.82 50.07 -16.48
CA SER A 984 12.77 49.47 -17.83
C SER A 984 11.33 49.23 -18.33
N PRO A 985 10.74 50.21 -19.04
CA PRO A 985 9.38 50.08 -19.59
C PRO A 985 9.26 48.95 -20.63
N THR A 986 10.31 48.71 -21.42
CA THR A 986 10.36 47.64 -22.43
C THR A 986 10.29 46.26 -21.79
N CYS A 987 11.01 46.04 -20.68
CA CYS A 987 10.91 44.81 -19.91
C CYS A 987 9.50 44.62 -19.33
N GLN A 988 8.89 45.67 -18.75
CA GLN A 988 7.53 45.56 -18.24
C GLN A 988 6.49 45.29 -19.34
N GLN A 989 6.70 45.83 -20.55
CA GLN A 989 5.87 45.53 -21.71
C GLN A 989 5.99 44.06 -22.12
N ALA A 990 7.22 43.51 -22.12
CA ALA A 990 7.48 42.11 -22.39
C ALA A 990 6.80 41.16 -21.38
N VAL A 991 6.86 41.49 -20.09
CA VAL A 991 6.14 40.74 -19.03
C VAL A 991 4.63 40.79 -19.26
N ARG A 992 4.08 41.96 -19.56
CA ARG A 992 2.64 42.11 -19.85
C ARG A 992 2.22 41.33 -21.11
N ALA A 993 3.03 41.36 -22.16
CA ALA A 993 2.76 40.62 -23.39
C ALA A 993 2.71 39.11 -23.12
N LEU A 994 3.73 38.56 -22.42
CA LEU A 994 3.74 37.14 -22.07
C LEU A 994 2.60 36.76 -21.13
N HIS A 995 2.29 37.58 -20.12
CA HIS A 995 1.21 37.29 -19.17
C HIS A 995 -0.20 37.38 -19.77
N ARG A 996 -0.37 37.97 -20.96
CA ARG A 996 -1.64 37.87 -21.71
C ARG A 996 -1.86 36.47 -22.27
N GLU A 997 -0.80 35.85 -22.79
CA GLU A 997 -0.83 34.48 -23.32
C GLU A 997 -0.79 33.43 -22.20
N VAL A 998 -0.02 33.70 -21.14
CA VAL A 998 0.14 32.84 -19.97
C VAL A 998 -0.19 33.62 -18.69
N PRO A 999 -1.49 33.69 -18.30
CA PRO A 999 -1.92 34.34 -17.07
C PRO A 999 -1.08 33.94 -15.85
N HIS A 1000 -0.63 34.97 -15.12
CA HIS A 1000 0.21 34.84 -13.92
C HIS A 1000 1.56 34.12 -14.12
N GLY A 1001 1.95 33.83 -15.36
CA GLY A 1001 3.16 33.05 -15.66
C GLY A 1001 3.06 31.59 -15.17
N ILE A 1002 1.86 31.04 -14.98
CA ILE A 1002 1.65 29.67 -14.49
C ILE A 1002 0.92 28.82 -15.54
N VAL A 1003 1.47 27.64 -15.81
CA VAL A 1003 0.90 26.60 -16.68
C VAL A 1003 0.79 25.33 -15.87
N ILE A 1004 -0.34 24.64 -15.97
CA ILE A 1004 -0.54 23.34 -15.32
C ILE A 1004 -0.79 22.30 -16.41
N ALA A 1005 0.11 21.34 -16.53
CA ALA A 1005 -0.06 20.16 -17.38
C ALA A 1005 -0.53 19.00 -16.51
N ALA A 1006 -1.81 18.65 -16.63
CA ALA A 1006 -2.45 17.57 -15.90
C ALA A 1006 -3.19 16.62 -16.87
N PRO A 1007 -3.31 15.32 -16.57
CA PRO A 1007 -4.12 14.42 -17.37
C PRO A 1007 -5.57 14.94 -17.44
N LEU A 1008 -6.10 15.08 -18.65
CA LEU A 1008 -7.51 15.40 -18.84
C LEU A 1008 -8.38 14.31 -18.21
N THR A 1009 -9.35 14.75 -17.44
CA THR A 1009 -10.28 13.90 -16.72
C THR A 1009 -11.34 13.36 -17.68
N ARG A 1010 -11.09 12.18 -18.23
CA ARG A 1010 -12.10 11.36 -18.89
C ARG A 1010 -12.46 10.18 -17.99
N PRO A 1011 -13.72 9.71 -18.01
CA PRO A 1011 -14.08 8.47 -17.34
C PRO A 1011 -13.13 7.35 -17.76
N SER A 1012 -12.34 6.88 -16.82
CA SER A 1012 -11.29 5.92 -17.08
C SER A 1012 -10.94 5.19 -15.79
N VAL A 1013 -10.34 4.02 -15.94
CA VAL A 1013 -9.65 3.36 -14.83
C VAL A 1013 -8.41 4.17 -14.49
N GLU A 1014 -8.41 4.73 -13.28
CA GLU A 1014 -7.29 5.50 -12.76
C GLU A 1014 -6.01 4.66 -12.76
N ALA A 1015 -4.89 5.27 -13.16
CA ALA A 1015 -3.59 4.64 -13.03
C ALA A 1015 -3.18 4.60 -11.54
N PRO A 1016 -2.80 3.43 -11.00
CA PRO A 1016 -2.48 3.30 -9.58
C PRO A 1016 -1.23 4.09 -9.20
N LEU A 1017 -1.15 4.54 -7.94
CA LEU A 1017 0.11 5.01 -7.37
C LEU A 1017 0.98 3.79 -7.03
N GLY A 1018 2.16 3.69 -7.64
CA GLY A 1018 2.99 2.49 -7.45
C GLY A 1018 4.23 2.45 -8.30
N TRP A 1019 4.80 1.26 -8.46
CA TRP A 1019 5.93 0.99 -9.36
C TRP A 1019 5.55 0.04 -10.50
N THR A 1020 4.27 -0.08 -10.82
CA THR A 1020 3.76 -0.91 -11.91
C THR A 1020 2.58 -0.22 -12.59
N LEU A 1021 2.51 -0.31 -13.92
CA LEU A 1021 1.36 0.11 -14.72
C LEU A 1021 1.05 -0.92 -15.81
N SER A 1022 -0.23 -1.19 -16.05
CA SER A 1022 -0.69 -1.92 -17.23
C SER A 1022 -0.51 -1.09 -18.50
N ALA A 1023 -0.44 -1.76 -19.66
CA ALA A 1023 -0.32 -1.10 -20.96
C ALA A 1023 -1.50 -0.16 -21.25
N ASP A 1024 -2.69 -0.49 -20.72
CA ASP A 1024 -3.89 0.35 -20.81
C ASP A 1024 -3.72 1.67 -20.03
N SER A 1025 -3.18 1.60 -18.81
CA SER A 1025 -2.89 2.80 -18.01
C SER A 1025 -1.81 3.68 -18.67
N ILE A 1026 -0.76 3.08 -19.22
CA ILE A 1026 0.28 3.82 -19.97
C ILE A 1026 -0.29 4.48 -21.23
N THR A 1027 -1.07 3.73 -22.03
CA THR A 1027 -1.65 4.24 -23.28
C THR A 1027 -2.57 5.42 -23.00
N ARG A 1028 -3.28 5.41 -21.88
CA ARG A 1028 -4.12 6.55 -21.47
C ARG A 1028 -3.33 7.77 -21.09
N LEU A 1029 -2.24 7.63 -20.33
CA LEU A 1029 -1.34 8.74 -20.02
C LEU A 1029 -0.77 9.35 -21.31
N LYS A 1030 -0.38 8.52 -22.28
CA LYS A 1030 0.06 8.98 -23.62
C LYS A 1030 -1.01 9.78 -24.35
N THR A 1031 -2.23 9.23 -24.43
CA THR A 1031 -3.36 9.93 -25.06
C THR A 1031 -3.67 11.25 -24.35
N ALA A 1032 -3.62 11.28 -23.02
CA ALA A 1032 -3.86 12.48 -22.24
C ALA A 1032 -2.79 13.56 -22.50
N VAL A 1033 -1.50 13.19 -22.62
CA VAL A 1033 -0.44 14.13 -23.01
C VAL A 1033 -0.65 14.64 -24.45
N ALA A 1034 -1.01 13.75 -25.39
CA ALA A 1034 -1.27 14.14 -26.77
C ALA A 1034 -2.45 15.12 -26.86
N ASP A 1035 -3.50 14.90 -26.07
CA ASP A 1035 -4.65 15.79 -25.98
C ASP A 1035 -4.28 17.15 -25.37
N GLU A 1036 -3.50 17.17 -24.27
CA GLU A 1036 -3.00 18.39 -23.62
C GLU A 1036 -2.07 19.20 -24.53
N ALA A 1037 -1.28 18.53 -25.37
CA ALA A 1037 -0.40 19.17 -26.35
C ALA A 1037 -1.13 19.60 -27.63
N GLY A 1038 -2.27 18.99 -27.97
CA GLY A 1038 -2.99 19.23 -29.23
C GLY A 1038 -4.21 20.15 -29.13
N ARG A 1039 -4.86 20.27 -27.96
CA ARG A 1039 -6.12 21.03 -27.80
C ARG A 1039 -5.85 22.53 -27.60
N LYS A 1040 -6.52 23.40 -28.36
CA LYS A 1040 -6.45 24.87 -28.15
C LYS A 1040 -7.20 25.24 -26.86
N CYS A 1041 -6.58 26.04 -26.00
CA CYS A 1041 -7.19 26.51 -24.77
C CYS A 1041 -8.19 27.65 -25.05
N GLU A 1042 -9.38 27.63 -24.45
CA GLU A 1042 -10.28 28.79 -24.40
C GLU A 1042 -10.18 29.43 -22.99
N PRO A 1043 -9.25 30.38 -22.75
CA PRO A 1043 -9.06 31.00 -21.43
C PRO A 1043 -10.28 31.79 -20.93
N SER A 1044 -11.22 32.15 -21.81
CA SER A 1044 -12.35 33.04 -21.52
C SER A 1044 -13.58 32.39 -20.89
N LYS A 1045 -13.74 31.06 -20.94
CA LYS A 1045 -14.93 30.38 -20.36
C LYS A 1045 -14.79 30.02 -18.87
N GLN A 1046 -13.58 30.13 -18.31
CA GLN A 1046 -13.31 29.82 -16.89
C GLN A 1046 -13.40 31.04 -15.97
N ALA A 1047 -13.42 32.25 -16.54
CA ALA A 1047 -13.70 33.48 -15.82
C ALA A 1047 -15.21 33.72 -15.77
N GLY A 1048 -15.89 33.19 -14.75
CA GLY A 1048 -17.29 33.53 -14.51
C GLY A 1048 -17.45 35.05 -14.31
N ASN A 1049 -18.37 35.66 -15.06
CA ASN A 1049 -18.74 37.08 -14.99
C ASN A 1049 -18.82 37.59 -13.54
N GLY A 1050 -17.77 38.31 -13.11
CA GLY A 1050 -17.72 39.02 -11.83
C GLY A 1050 -17.19 40.42 -12.09
N SER A 1051 -17.92 41.43 -11.62
CA SER A 1051 -17.71 42.86 -11.82
C SER A 1051 -16.29 43.36 -11.48
N ASP A 1052 -15.81 44.30 -12.28
CA ASP A 1052 -14.43 44.79 -12.50
C ASP A 1052 -13.63 45.42 -11.32
N ASP A 1053 -14.08 45.42 -10.06
CA ASP A 1053 -13.45 46.29 -9.03
C ASP A 1053 -12.76 45.59 -7.85
N ALA A 1054 -12.41 44.30 -7.95
CA ALA A 1054 -11.55 43.64 -6.96
C ALA A 1054 -10.54 42.71 -7.64
N VAL A 1055 -9.26 42.77 -7.24
CA VAL A 1055 -8.24 41.78 -7.65
C VAL A 1055 -8.82 40.39 -7.39
N PRO A 1056 -9.13 39.59 -8.42
CA PRO A 1056 -9.79 38.31 -8.21
C PRO A 1056 -8.86 37.41 -7.40
N LEU A 1057 -9.40 36.77 -6.35
CA LEU A 1057 -8.75 35.59 -5.79
C LEU A 1057 -8.47 34.61 -6.93
N ILE A 1058 -7.20 34.21 -7.10
CA ILE A 1058 -6.78 33.21 -8.08
C ILE A 1058 -7.65 31.96 -7.86
N ARG A 1059 -8.63 31.74 -8.75
CA ARG A 1059 -9.49 30.56 -8.65
C ARG A 1059 -8.66 29.33 -9.08
N PRO A 1060 -8.81 28.18 -8.43
CA PRO A 1060 -8.11 26.93 -8.78
C PRO A 1060 -8.25 26.44 -10.25
N GLY A 1061 -9.07 27.10 -11.08
CA GLY A 1061 -9.29 26.76 -12.49
C GLY A 1061 -8.66 27.71 -13.52
N ALA A 1062 -8.05 28.83 -13.14
CA ALA A 1062 -7.57 29.85 -14.08
C ALA A 1062 -6.13 29.62 -14.59
N TYR A 1063 -5.78 28.39 -14.95
CA TYR A 1063 -4.44 28.06 -15.45
C TYR A 1063 -4.53 27.46 -16.85
N VAL A 1064 -3.54 27.78 -17.68
CA VAL A 1064 -3.49 27.39 -19.09
C VAL A 1064 -2.95 25.97 -19.26
N CYS A 1065 -3.39 25.27 -20.31
CA CYS A 1065 -2.91 23.92 -20.66
C CYS A 1065 -1.56 23.97 -21.41
N LEU A 1066 -0.95 22.80 -21.56
CA LEU A 1066 0.37 22.59 -22.15
C LEU A 1066 0.52 23.15 -23.58
N ASN A 1067 -0.49 22.98 -24.44
CA ASN A 1067 -0.44 23.44 -25.83
C ASN A 1067 -0.19 24.95 -25.96
N GLN A 1068 -0.87 25.78 -25.16
CA GLN A 1068 -0.68 27.23 -25.23
C GLN A 1068 0.76 27.62 -24.89
N LEU A 1069 1.37 26.96 -23.89
CA LEU A 1069 2.78 27.19 -23.56
C LEU A 1069 3.68 26.81 -24.73
N LEU A 1070 3.47 25.63 -25.34
CA LEU A 1070 4.24 25.21 -26.51
C LEU A 1070 4.09 26.20 -27.68
N ALA A 1071 2.88 26.67 -27.97
CA ALA A 1071 2.61 27.67 -29.00
C ALA A 1071 3.14 29.07 -28.67
N THR A 1072 3.35 29.38 -27.39
CA THR A 1072 3.99 30.64 -26.97
C THR A 1072 5.52 30.53 -27.06
N LEU A 1073 6.06 29.31 -26.93
CA LEU A 1073 7.49 29.04 -26.99
C LEU A 1073 7.99 28.81 -28.41
N ASP A 1074 7.19 28.28 -29.34
CA ASP A 1074 7.56 27.95 -30.72
C ASP A 1074 6.60 28.59 -31.73
#